data_AF-A0A5C5YQ89-F1
#
_entry.id   AF-A0A5C5YQ89-F1
#
_cell.length_a   1.000
_cell.length_b   1.000
_cell.length_c   1.000
_cell.angle_alpha   90.00
_cell.angle_beta   90.00
_cell.angle_gamma   90.00
#
_symmetry.space_group_name_H-M   'P 1'
#
loop_
_entity.id
_entity.type
_entity.pdbx_description
1 polymer ?
#
loop_
_entity_poly.entity_id
_entity_poly.type
_entity_poly.pdbx_seq_one_letter_code
_entity_poly.pdbx_strand_id
1 'polypeptide(L)'
;MSQAPTLRGKRLRFEPLEARELLAFGVTAGATPTGQSTLVIDNGDDLTFAVINGGGLSSTIHLGDLSSITYQGQELLAPYSATSRYSHYEQGLGSGTSISYSIGGRGTWIVVTCDDTANGVIQYYAVRKDDNNLYMASHVTAGGEGRFIAYLSRGVFTDIEEPSDISTNVGVVEGSDVFFLADGTTRSKFYNTRRMIENQVHGVTGAAGSIDVGVWMDMGNRENSSGGPFFKDIDFQTTGGATEIYNVLFSGHTQTEPYRYGMQGPYAMQVTDGSDPVEVDYSWMEFLGLEGWVPESNRGSVSGVADIADPAHETVVGLSNADAQYWAIADPVTGAYSIDGIEAGEYTMTLYDQELEVGVRTVAIAAQSELLVDIANTYYLPAATWRIGEWDGTPAGFMNADLIATMHPSDVRMAPWVSGAYVVGTDATSEWPMAQFMDVNNAQQIQFTLTAAEAAASQTLRIGITLGFAGGRNRITVNPGQAYSWTSGIPAASINLQSRGITRGTYRGPNQVYTYDIPAGALRAGVNTIDLPVVSGSSGSGFLSPNVVYDAIDLVPTASLTNAPRLESLTLSPSSVAIAAGESIDFTALGFDQFGAPIAANVDFAATGGAIDQTGRFTAPAAPGAFTITATSGGATAEATVLVLGEAPVVVSPAAASPSPAPDGIVSLSVLGDDDGGEANLTYTWSVVGSPPGAFGFTVNGTNAAKNTTAMLSQSGDYDLLVTITDADGNSATSHLTVSRRAFVAQYQADETGGATLADSSGAGADASLTGAYSFSEGRIDNALDLSGGYATLPAGIVSGLDDFTISTWVKLDSLDNWERVFDFGDDTSNYMFLTPQASTGRPRFAIRTPSIGEQVVDSSVAMPIGRWTHVAVTQSGGVARLYINGVMRGTNASMTLTPADLGETSANYLGKSQWPDPALDGAIDEFRIYGHALSGSEVSALASPPVLPGDYNGDSLVDAADYSLYRDAKGASVLPYSSADGNGDGRVDSLDGDLWRLHYGETLAASPVAAPIAASAPTTSDAVFALYAVEPTSFDVEDSAAPTTEPLGPPRPVDRYLLLHLARDLTARRGASHDDSGREADQSAANDAAAGLDDDSVSPLVGTRHWRGVRSR
;
A
#
# COMPACT_ATOMS: atom_id res chain seq x y z
N MET A 1 7.52 8.28 78.48
CA MET A 1 6.97 9.37 77.64
C MET A 1 7.96 9.57 76.49
N SER A 2 7.57 9.63 75.22
CA SER A 2 6.23 9.61 74.61
C SER A 2 6.25 9.00 73.19
N GLN A 3 5.22 8.21 72.89
CA GLN A 3 4.61 7.89 71.57
C GLN A 3 5.47 7.73 70.29
N ALA A 4 5.25 6.57 69.65
CA ALA A 4 5.40 6.31 68.21
C ALA A 4 4.04 6.64 67.48
N PRO A 5 3.80 6.40 66.16
CA PRO A 5 4.58 5.62 65.20
C PRO A 5 4.74 6.20 63.77
N THR A 6 5.47 5.46 62.92
CA THR A 6 5.26 5.13 61.48
C THR A 6 6.62 4.97 60.74
N LEU A 7 6.83 4.11 59.73
CA LEU A 7 6.01 2.97 59.24
C LEU A 7 6.88 1.76 58.76
N ARG A 8 6.57 1.14 57.61
CA ARG A 8 7.13 -0.12 57.07
C ARG A 8 8.31 0.04 56.10
N GLY A 9 9.24 -0.91 56.17
CA GLY A 9 10.06 -1.39 55.05
C GLY A 9 10.57 -2.80 55.38
N LYS A 10 10.03 -3.85 54.73
CA LYS A 10 10.41 -5.25 55.05
C LYS A 10 11.83 -5.54 54.53
N ARG A 11 12.67 -6.15 55.37
CA ARG A 11 13.88 -6.84 54.90
C ARG A 11 13.52 -8.25 54.42
N LEU A 12 14.24 -8.70 53.40
CA LEU A 12 14.20 -10.07 52.88
C LEU A 12 14.45 -11.10 53.99
N ARG A 13 13.69 -12.19 53.96
CA ARG A 13 14.13 -13.50 54.44
C ARG A 13 14.27 -14.39 53.21
N PHE A 14 15.40 -15.08 53.11
CA PHE A 14 15.48 -16.28 52.29
C PHE A 14 14.89 -17.41 53.13
N GLU A 15 13.69 -17.86 52.78
CA GLU A 15 13.33 -19.25 53.05
C GLU A 15 14.22 -20.12 52.13
N PRO A 16 14.66 -21.32 52.56
CA PRO A 16 15.40 -22.20 51.68
C PRO A 16 14.47 -22.69 50.56
N LEU A 17 14.94 -22.62 49.32
CA LEU A 17 14.39 -23.43 48.25
C LEU A 17 14.57 -24.90 48.64
N GLU A 18 13.48 -25.63 48.88
CA GLU A 18 13.55 -27.08 48.74
C GLU A 18 13.88 -27.39 47.28
N ALA A 19 14.70 -28.41 47.06
CA ALA A 19 15.04 -28.82 45.72
C ALA A 19 13.82 -29.52 45.08
N ARG A 20 13.01 -28.77 44.33
CA ARG A 20 12.52 -29.31 43.06
C ARG A 20 13.78 -29.77 42.31
N GLU A 21 13.89 -31.08 42.06
CA GLU A 21 14.89 -31.60 41.13
C GLU A 21 14.67 -30.90 39.78
N LEU A 22 15.73 -30.64 39.00
CA LEU A 22 15.52 -30.11 37.65
C LEU A 22 14.81 -31.20 36.85
N LEU A 23 13.54 -30.95 36.51
CA LEU A 23 12.78 -31.77 35.57
C LEU A 23 13.52 -31.74 34.23
N ALA A 24 13.68 -32.91 33.65
CA ALA A 24 14.89 -33.25 32.90
C ALA A 24 14.57 -33.32 31.42
N PHE A 25 14.35 -32.14 30.82
CA PHE A 25 14.02 -31.99 29.40
C PHE A 25 14.79 -32.98 28.51
N GLY A 26 14.08 -33.97 27.99
CA GLY A 26 14.72 -35.11 27.36
C GLY A 26 13.84 -36.35 27.27
N VAL A 27 14.50 -37.48 26.94
CA VAL A 27 13.84 -38.76 26.71
C VAL A 27 14.51 -39.84 27.55
N THR A 28 13.72 -40.58 28.31
CA THR A 28 14.16 -41.72 29.14
C THR A 28 13.43 -43.01 28.72
N ALA A 29 13.86 -44.16 29.25
CA ALA A 29 13.25 -45.45 28.97
C ALA A 29 12.32 -45.87 30.13
N GLY A 30 11.05 -46.14 29.81
CA GLY A 30 10.06 -46.61 30.76
C GLY A 30 9.47 -47.98 30.39
N ALA A 31 8.46 -48.39 31.15
CA ALA A 31 7.63 -49.53 30.82
C ALA A 31 6.19 -49.34 31.33
N THR A 32 5.22 -49.88 30.61
CA THR A 32 3.81 -49.87 31.01
C THR A 32 3.54 -50.86 32.16
N PRO A 33 2.42 -50.72 32.91
CA PRO A 33 1.98 -51.73 33.89
C PRO A 33 1.77 -53.13 33.30
N THR A 34 1.55 -53.25 31.99
CA THR A 34 1.39 -54.50 31.24
C THR A 34 2.68 -55.03 30.61
N GLY A 35 3.81 -54.33 30.75
CA GLY A 35 5.15 -54.82 30.40
C GLY A 35 5.63 -54.52 28.97
N GLN A 36 4.99 -53.60 28.26
CA GLN A 36 5.55 -52.99 27.04
C GLN A 36 6.60 -51.94 27.43
N SER A 37 7.64 -51.77 26.62
CA SER A 37 8.64 -50.70 26.81
C SER A 37 8.17 -49.39 26.20
N THR A 38 8.58 -48.28 26.82
CA THR A 38 8.21 -46.92 26.38
C THR A 38 9.42 -46.01 26.23
N LEU A 39 9.30 -45.02 25.34
CA LEU A 39 9.99 -43.74 25.48
C LEU A 39 9.16 -42.89 26.43
N VAL A 40 9.78 -42.30 27.45
CA VAL A 40 9.14 -41.31 28.34
C VAL A 40 9.77 -39.95 28.05
N ILE A 41 8.94 -38.98 27.65
CA ILE A 41 9.36 -37.66 27.19
C ILE A 41 8.93 -36.63 28.25
N ASP A 42 9.89 -35.89 28.77
CA ASP A 42 9.76 -34.87 29.83
C ASP A 42 9.94 -33.48 29.19
N ASN A 43 8.98 -32.56 29.37
CA ASN A 43 9.02 -31.21 28.78
C ASN A 43 9.89 -30.20 29.58
N GLY A 44 10.52 -30.62 30.67
CA GLY A 44 11.34 -29.78 31.55
C GLY A 44 10.56 -28.99 32.60
N ASP A 45 9.23 -29.08 32.59
CA ASP A 45 8.30 -28.47 33.53
C ASP A 45 7.18 -29.49 33.87
N ASP A 46 5.91 -29.09 33.94
CA ASP A 46 4.87 -29.90 34.59
C ASP A 46 4.30 -31.06 33.71
N LEU A 47 4.65 -31.21 32.42
CA LEU A 47 4.10 -32.23 31.50
C LEU A 47 5.10 -33.35 31.14
N THR A 48 4.63 -34.60 31.18
CA THR A 48 5.39 -35.78 30.71
C THR A 48 4.46 -36.78 30.02
N PHE A 49 4.91 -37.45 28.95
CA PHE A 49 4.13 -38.47 28.23
C PHE A 49 4.96 -39.70 27.85
N ALA A 50 4.31 -40.85 27.62
CA ALA A 50 4.98 -42.13 27.35
C ALA A 50 4.49 -42.87 26.09
N VAL A 51 5.32 -42.92 25.05
CA VAL A 51 5.04 -43.60 23.76
C VAL A 51 5.53 -45.05 23.81
N ILE A 52 4.70 -46.03 23.45
CA ILE A 52 5.10 -47.45 23.36
C ILE A 52 6.08 -47.66 22.21
N ASN A 53 7.25 -48.24 22.52
CA ASN A 53 8.33 -48.49 21.56
C ASN A 53 8.74 -49.97 21.43
N GLY A 54 8.13 -50.89 22.17
CA GLY A 54 8.45 -52.31 22.06
C GLY A 54 7.77 -53.23 23.06
N GLY A 55 7.93 -54.53 22.83
CA GLY A 55 7.39 -55.61 23.69
C GLY A 55 5.88 -55.79 23.59
N GLY A 56 5.39 -56.97 24.02
CA GLY A 56 3.99 -57.20 24.44
C GLY A 56 2.82 -56.79 23.53
N LEU A 57 3.03 -56.56 22.22
CA LEU A 57 1.99 -56.05 21.31
C LEU A 57 0.79 -57.01 21.17
N SER A 58 -0.38 -56.45 20.85
CA SER A 58 -1.64 -57.18 20.64
C SER A 58 -2.43 -56.55 19.49
N SER A 59 -3.73 -56.86 19.37
CA SER A 59 -4.68 -56.15 18.49
C SER A 59 -5.34 -54.93 19.16
N THR A 60 -4.80 -54.49 20.30
CA THR A 60 -5.28 -53.35 21.11
C THR A 60 -4.14 -52.61 21.84
N ILE A 61 -2.89 -53.00 21.57
CA ILE A 61 -1.65 -52.39 22.09
C ILE A 61 -0.63 -52.43 20.96
N HIS A 62 -0.22 -51.26 20.48
CA HIS A 62 0.57 -51.09 19.27
C HIS A 62 1.81 -50.24 19.55
N LEU A 63 2.67 -50.10 18.54
CA LEU A 63 3.80 -49.17 18.57
C LEU A 63 3.28 -47.77 18.25
N GLY A 64 3.77 -46.76 18.96
CA GLY A 64 3.27 -45.39 18.82
C GLY A 64 2.03 -45.06 19.67
N ASP A 65 1.48 -46.02 20.40
CA ASP A 65 0.41 -45.79 21.39
C ASP A 65 0.94 -44.90 22.54
N LEU A 66 0.17 -43.87 22.94
CA LEU A 66 0.39 -43.09 24.16
C LEU A 66 -0.19 -43.84 25.36
N SER A 67 0.71 -44.26 26.25
CA SER A 67 0.43 -45.16 27.37
C SER A 67 0.30 -44.48 28.74
N SER A 68 0.70 -43.21 28.83
CA SER A 68 0.63 -42.35 30.00
C SER A 68 0.78 -40.89 29.56
N ILE A 69 0.04 -39.98 30.18
CA ILE A 69 0.25 -38.53 30.12
C ILE A 69 0.06 -37.99 31.54
N THR A 70 1.10 -37.42 32.13
CA THR A 70 1.06 -36.88 33.49
C THR A 70 1.25 -35.38 33.52
N TYR A 71 0.41 -34.69 34.29
CA TYR A 71 0.54 -33.26 34.59
C TYR A 71 0.76 -33.06 36.09
N GLN A 72 1.82 -32.34 36.47
CA GLN A 72 2.31 -32.24 37.87
C GLN A 72 2.45 -33.62 38.55
N GLY A 73 2.84 -34.63 37.78
CA GLY A 73 2.98 -36.03 38.22
C GLY A 73 1.66 -36.78 38.45
N GLN A 74 0.50 -36.22 38.09
CA GLN A 74 -0.80 -36.91 38.13
C GLN A 74 -1.14 -37.49 36.75
N GLU A 75 -1.47 -38.78 36.67
CA GLU A 75 -1.90 -39.43 35.43
C GLU A 75 -3.28 -38.93 34.96
N LEU A 76 -3.36 -38.53 33.69
CA LEU A 76 -4.57 -38.03 33.05
C LEU A 76 -5.25 -39.07 32.16
N LEU A 77 -4.52 -40.07 31.64
CA LEU A 77 -5.13 -41.13 30.83
C LEU A 77 -5.88 -42.16 31.67
N ALA A 78 -6.91 -42.75 31.07
CA ALA A 78 -7.63 -43.87 31.67
C ALA A 78 -6.70 -45.11 31.74
N PRO A 79 -6.70 -45.87 32.85
CA PRO A 79 -5.89 -47.07 32.95
C PRO A 79 -6.38 -48.14 31.96
N TYR A 80 -5.44 -48.83 31.29
CA TYR A 80 -5.73 -49.86 30.29
C TYR A 80 -6.76 -50.91 30.73
N SER A 81 -6.88 -51.20 32.03
CA SER A 81 -7.90 -52.11 32.59
C SER A 81 -9.35 -51.63 32.44
N ALA A 82 -9.58 -50.35 32.13
CA ALA A 82 -10.90 -49.76 31.91
C ALA A 82 -11.27 -49.68 30.42
N THR A 83 -10.29 -49.37 29.56
CA THR A 83 -10.45 -49.15 28.11
C THR A 83 -10.14 -50.39 27.27
N SER A 84 -9.28 -51.29 27.76
CA SER A 84 -8.57 -52.31 26.98
C SER A 84 -7.76 -51.78 25.79
N ARG A 85 -7.43 -50.47 25.78
CA ARG A 85 -6.67 -49.75 24.75
C ARG A 85 -5.86 -48.61 25.36
N TYR A 86 -4.75 -48.23 24.73
CA TYR A 86 -4.04 -46.98 24.98
C TYR A 86 -4.48 -45.89 24.00
N SER A 87 -4.07 -44.63 24.17
CA SER A 87 -4.41 -43.52 23.26
C SER A 87 -3.60 -43.62 21.96
N HIS A 88 -4.20 -43.39 20.79
CA HIS A 88 -3.57 -43.72 19.50
C HIS A 88 -4.14 -42.97 18.30
N TYR A 89 -3.40 -43.02 17.19
CA TYR A 89 -3.91 -42.75 15.85
C TYR A 89 -4.75 -43.93 15.32
N GLU A 90 -5.90 -43.62 14.73
CA GLU A 90 -6.91 -44.50 14.13
C GLU A 90 -7.44 -45.66 14.98
N GLN A 91 -6.72 -46.78 14.97
CA GLN A 91 -7.01 -48.03 15.70
C GLN A 91 -5.75 -48.58 16.40
N GLY A 92 -4.65 -47.82 16.34
CA GLY A 92 -3.28 -48.27 16.55
C GLY A 92 -2.53 -48.46 15.23
N LEU A 93 -1.24 -48.14 15.22
CA LEU A 93 -0.38 -48.28 14.05
C LEU A 93 0.00 -49.76 13.81
N GLY A 94 0.45 -50.07 12.60
CA GLY A 94 0.83 -51.43 12.19
C GLY A 94 1.97 -52.02 13.01
N SER A 95 2.00 -53.35 13.12
CA SER A 95 3.06 -54.06 13.86
C SER A 95 4.46 -54.00 13.22
N GLY A 96 4.58 -53.33 12.06
CA GLY A 96 5.84 -53.00 11.39
C GLY A 96 6.37 -51.59 11.67
N THR A 97 5.60 -50.74 12.38
CA THR A 97 5.95 -49.34 12.69
C THR A 97 7.35 -49.22 13.30
N SER A 98 8.14 -48.24 12.87
CA SER A 98 9.39 -47.87 13.52
C SER A 98 9.21 -46.65 14.42
N ILE A 99 9.73 -46.73 15.65
CA ILE A 99 9.64 -45.66 16.65
C ILE A 99 11.02 -45.06 16.86
N SER A 100 11.15 -43.77 16.60
CA SER A 100 12.39 -43.00 16.78
C SER A 100 12.12 -41.64 17.41
N TYR A 101 13.16 -40.93 17.85
CA TYR A 101 13.04 -39.56 18.33
C TYR A 101 14.27 -38.74 17.97
N SER A 102 14.11 -37.42 17.92
CA SER A 102 15.20 -36.46 17.82
C SER A 102 15.01 -35.33 18.84
N ILE A 103 16.11 -34.66 19.19
CA ILE A 103 16.14 -33.51 20.12
C ILE A 103 16.89 -32.38 19.43
N GLY A 104 16.24 -31.23 19.28
CA GLY A 104 16.72 -30.13 18.46
C GLY A 104 16.65 -28.77 19.16
N GLY A 105 16.80 -27.69 18.39
CA GLY A 105 16.77 -26.31 18.90
C GLY A 105 17.83 -25.98 19.97
N ARG A 106 18.89 -26.80 20.09
CA ARG A 106 19.89 -26.83 21.20
C ARG A 106 19.38 -27.41 22.53
N GLY A 107 18.36 -28.27 22.49
CA GLY A 107 17.70 -28.81 23.69
C GLY A 107 16.48 -27.99 24.10
N THR A 108 15.69 -27.56 23.12
CA THR A 108 14.44 -26.78 23.33
C THR A 108 13.21 -27.42 22.71
N TRP A 109 13.37 -28.45 21.88
CA TRP A 109 12.27 -29.30 21.42
C TRP A 109 12.67 -30.76 21.28
N ILE A 110 11.67 -31.65 21.39
CA ILE A 110 11.76 -33.10 21.16
C ILE A 110 10.64 -33.46 20.19
N VAL A 111 10.93 -34.31 19.20
CA VAL A 111 9.92 -34.98 18.38
C VAL A 111 10.14 -36.48 18.38
N VAL A 112 9.05 -37.24 18.58
CA VAL A 112 8.95 -38.68 18.39
C VAL A 112 8.28 -38.93 17.05
N THR A 113 8.89 -39.79 16.23
CA THR A 113 8.37 -40.19 14.91
C THR A 113 7.97 -41.66 14.97
N CYS A 114 6.72 -41.93 14.64
CA CYS A 114 6.14 -43.27 14.55
C CYS A 114 5.83 -43.56 13.07
N ASP A 115 6.84 -44.07 12.35
CA ASP A 115 6.78 -44.33 10.91
C ASP A 115 6.15 -45.71 10.64
N ASP A 116 4.92 -45.70 10.12
CA ASP A 116 4.20 -46.84 9.57
C ASP A 116 3.87 -46.61 8.09
N THR A 117 4.82 -46.05 7.32
CA THR A 117 4.67 -45.81 5.87
C THR A 117 4.29 -47.07 5.09
N ALA A 118 4.52 -48.26 5.65
CA ALA A 118 4.03 -49.54 5.12
C ALA A 118 2.50 -49.65 5.03
N ASN A 119 1.75 -48.96 5.90
CA ASN A 119 0.30 -48.77 5.83
C ASN A 119 -0.11 -47.36 5.39
N GLY A 120 0.87 -46.49 5.10
CA GLY A 120 0.66 -45.14 4.56
C GLY A 120 0.55 -44.03 5.60
N VAL A 121 1.00 -44.22 6.85
CA VAL A 121 0.89 -43.23 7.94
C VAL A 121 2.23 -43.00 8.64
N ILE A 122 2.57 -41.74 8.95
CA ILE A 122 3.60 -41.38 9.92
C ILE A 122 2.96 -40.49 10.99
N GLN A 123 2.92 -40.95 12.23
CA GLN A 123 2.42 -40.16 13.37
C GLN A 123 3.59 -39.46 14.08
N TYR A 124 3.43 -38.18 14.35
CA TYR A 124 4.36 -37.37 15.13
C TYR A 124 3.76 -37.03 16.51
N TYR A 125 4.63 -37.00 17.52
CA TYR A 125 4.36 -36.42 18.84
C TYR A 125 5.53 -35.50 19.20
N ALA A 126 5.29 -34.24 19.53
CA ALA A 126 6.34 -33.27 19.82
C ALA A 126 6.01 -32.40 21.05
N VAL A 127 7.05 -31.89 21.69
CA VAL A 127 6.96 -30.91 22.78
C VAL A 127 8.07 -29.88 22.63
N ARG A 128 7.76 -28.63 23.01
CA ARG A 128 8.76 -27.64 23.35
C ARG A 128 9.13 -27.76 24.82
N LYS A 129 10.29 -27.20 25.17
CA LYS A 129 10.72 -27.09 26.57
C LYS A 129 9.89 -26.02 27.29
N ASP A 130 9.48 -26.30 28.52
CA ASP A 130 8.71 -25.42 29.41
C ASP A 130 7.30 -25.07 28.84
N ASP A 131 6.72 -25.97 28.05
CA ASP A 131 5.47 -25.79 27.30
C ASP A 131 4.55 -27.01 27.49
N ASN A 132 3.37 -26.83 28.09
CA ASN A 132 2.48 -27.91 28.53
C ASN A 132 1.47 -28.35 27.45
N ASN A 133 1.92 -28.30 26.19
CA ASN A 133 1.19 -28.72 24.99
C ASN A 133 1.82 -29.98 24.37
N LEU A 134 1.03 -31.02 24.15
CA LEU A 134 1.43 -32.17 23.33
C LEU A 134 1.07 -31.91 21.87
N TYR A 135 2.05 -31.48 21.08
CA TYR A 135 1.90 -31.21 19.66
C TYR A 135 1.90 -32.51 18.85
N MET A 136 1.09 -32.55 17.80
CA MET A 136 0.86 -33.74 16.98
C MET A 136 0.67 -33.36 15.51
N ALA A 137 1.00 -34.30 14.62
CA ALA A 137 0.70 -34.23 13.20
C ALA A 137 0.73 -35.65 12.62
N SER A 138 0.03 -35.89 11.51
CA SER A 138 -0.04 -37.20 10.87
C SER A 138 0.16 -37.07 9.36
N HIS A 139 1.31 -37.48 8.83
CA HIS A 139 1.47 -37.57 7.38
C HIS A 139 0.77 -38.84 6.87
N VAL A 140 -0.22 -38.69 5.99
CA VAL A 140 -1.10 -39.78 5.53
C VAL A 140 -1.11 -39.84 4.01
N THR A 141 -0.98 -41.05 3.45
CA THR A 141 -0.98 -41.31 2.00
C THR A 141 -2.01 -42.36 1.56
N ALA A 142 -2.67 -43.03 2.52
CA ALA A 142 -3.81 -43.91 2.30
C ALA A 142 -4.63 -44.05 3.60
N GLY A 143 -5.96 -44.11 3.50
CA GLY A 143 -6.82 -44.32 4.66
C GLY A 143 -8.28 -44.61 4.30
N GLY A 144 -9.02 -45.15 5.27
CA GLY A 144 -10.50 -45.23 5.22
C GLY A 144 -11.19 -44.25 6.17
N GLU A 145 -10.45 -43.85 7.21
CA GLU A 145 -10.75 -42.88 8.26
C GLU A 145 -9.37 -42.44 8.78
N GLY A 146 -9.27 -41.23 9.32
CA GLY A 146 -8.06 -40.68 9.92
C GLY A 146 -8.41 -39.84 11.13
N ARG A 147 -8.00 -40.29 12.33
CA ARG A 147 -8.24 -39.58 13.59
C ARG A 147 -7.15 -39.85 14.61
N PHE A 148 -7.07 -38.99 15.62
CA PHE A 148 -6.44 -39.27 16.89
C PHE A 148 -7.48 -39.45 18.00
N ILE A 149 -7.23 -40.37 18.95
CA ILE A 149 -8.09 -40.63 20.11
C ILE A 149 -7.26 -40.61 21.40
N ALA A 150 -7.64 -39.76 22.36
CA ALA A 150 -7.13 -39.82 23.72
C ALA A 150 -8.21 -40.33 24.70
N TYR A 151 -7.89 -41.43 25.39
CA TYR A 151 -8.74 -41.99 26.45
C TYR A 151 -8.41 -41.33 27.79
N LEU A 152 -9.08 -40.23 28.13
CA LEU A 152 -8.86 -39.52 29.40
C LEU A 152 -9.55 -40.25 30.57
N SER A 153 -9.01 -40.13 31.77
CA SER A 153 -9.52 -40.80 32.96
C SER A 153 -10.88 -40.24 33.39
N ARG A 154 -11.94 -41.05 33.32
CA ARG A 154 -13.28 -40.66 33.80
C ARG A 154 -13.34 -40.42 35.32
N GLY A 155 -12.31 -40.85 36.06
CA GLY A 155 -12.13 -40.53 37.48
C GLY A 155 -11.48 -39.17 37.76
N VAL A 156 -10.94 -38.50 36.72
CA VAL A 156 -10.37 -37.15 36.78
C VAL A 156 -11.34 -36.15 36.14
N PHE A 157 -11.75 -36.41 34.90
CA PHE A 157 -12.58 -35.49 34.10
C PHE A 157 -14.06 -35.75 34.37
N THR A 158 -14.62 -34.94 35.26
CA THR A 158 -16.03 -35.01 35.69
C THR A 158 -16.97 -34.29 34.74
N ASP A 159 -16.50 -33.20 34.14
CA ASP A 159 -17.32 -32.21 33.47
C ASP A 159 -17.36 -32.56 31.98
N ILE A 160 -18.45 -33.20 31.56
CA ILE A 160 -18.56 -33.87 30.25
C ILE A 160 -19.79 -33.42 29.48
N GLU A 161 -19.73 -33.56 28.15
CA GLU A 161 -20.84 -33.22 27.26
C GLU A 161 -21.90 -34.32 27.25
N GLU A 162 -23.03 -34.03 27.92
CA GLU A 162 -24.16 -34.95 28.16
C GLU A 162 -24.61 -35.77 26.93
N PRO A 163 -24.76 -35.22 25.71
CA PRO A 163 -25.25 -35.98 24.56
C PRO A 163 -24.30 -37.12 24.12
N SER A 164 -23.00 -36.98 24.40
CA SER A 164 -21.95 -37.98 24.11
C SER A 164 -21.75 -39.02 25.23
N ASP A 165 -22.40 -38.84 26.38
CA ASP A 165 -22.27 -39.74 27.52
C ASP A 165 -23.10 -41.01 27.32
N ILE A 166 -22.41 -42.12 27.11
CA ILE A 166 -22.99 -43.47 27.03
C ILE A 166 -22.71 -44.29 28.30
N SER A 167 -22.14 -43.70 29.36
CA SER A 167 -21.73 -44.41 30.59
C SER A 167 -22.85 -45.12 31.33
N THR A 168 -24.10 -44.68 31.15
CA THR A 168 -25.31 -45.20 31.81
C THR A 168 -26.29 -45.89 30.85
N ASN A 169 -25.87 -46.21 29.61
CA ASN A 169 -26.75 -46.78 28.60
C ASN A 169 -27.33 -48.15 29.00
N VAL A 170 -28.56 -48.41 28.56
CA VAL A 170 -29.30 -49.66 28.83
C VAL A 170 -29.58 -50.49 27.57
N GLY A 171 -29.21 -49.99 26.40
CA GLY A 171 -29.40 -50.68 25.13
C GLY A 171 -28.98 -49.83 23.92
N VAL A 172 -28.78 -50.52 22.78
CA VAL A 172 -28.49 -49.90 21.48
C VAL A 172 -29.80 -49.46 20.82
N VAL A 173 -29.81 -48.24 20.28
CA VAL A 173 -30.85 -47.73 19.36
C VAL A 173 -30.55 -48.23 17.96
N GLU A 174 -29.32 -48.00 17.51
CA GLU A 174 -28.90 -48.18 16.12
C GLU A 174 -27.41 -48.54 16.03
N GLY A 175 -27.08 -49.45 15.11
CA GLY A 175 -25.70 -49.86 14.81
C GLY A 175 -24.97 -50.40 16.04
N SER A 176 -23.93 -49.69 16.46
CA SER A 176 -23.23 -49.87 17.74
C SER A 176 -22.70 -48.55 18.30
N ASP A 177 -23.32 -47.44 17.89
CA ASP A 177 -22.86 -46.07 18.11
C ASP A 177 -23.98 -45.11 18.57
N VAL A 178 -25.25 -45.55 18.56
CA VAL A 178 -26.38 -44.79 19.11
C VAL A 178 -27.08 -45.64 20.17
N PHE A 179 -27.33 -45.06 21.35
CA PHE A 179 -27.77 -45.78 22.55
C PHE A 179 -28.97 -45.09 23.24
N PHE A 180 -29.76 -45.87 23.99
CA PHE A 180 -30.84 -45.38 24.85
C PHE A 180 -30.44 -45.41 26.33
N LEU A 181 -30.91 -44.42 27.08
CA LEU A 181 -30.93 -44.42 28.55
C LEU A 181 -32.26 -44.94 29.11
N ALA A 182 -32.29 -45.17 30.43
CA ALA A 182 -33.45 -45.72 31.14
C ALA A 182 -34.69 -44.79 31.18
N ASP A 183 -34.53 -43.51 30.86
CA ASP A 183 -35.60 -42.51 30.78
C ASP A 183 -36.16 -42.33 29.35
N GLY A 184 -35.56 -42.98 28.35
CA GLY A 184 -35.92 -42.86 26.94
C GLY A 184 -35.15 -41.79 26.16
N THR A 185 -34.23 -41.06 26.79
CA THR A 185 -33.28 -40.20 26.06
C THR A 185 -32.25 -41.04 25.29
N THR A 186 -31.69 -40.45 24.23
CA THR A 186 -30.70 -41.06 23.35
C THR A 186 -29.36 -40.35 23.41
N ARG A 187 -28.29 -41.11 23.22
CA ARG A 187 -26.90 -40.70 23.38
C ARG A 187 -26.04 -41.29 22.27
N SER A 188 -25.03 -40.56 21.81
CA SER A 188 -24.10 -40.99 20.77
C SER A 188 -22.86 -40.10 20.76
N LYS A 189 -21.71 -40.67 20.41
CA LYS A 189 -20.50 -39.91 20.06
C LYS A 189 -20.65 -38.97 18.84
N PHE A 190 -21.77 -39.05 18.14
CA PHE A 190 -22.15 -38.14 17.06
C PHE A 190 -23.08 -36.99 17.51
N TYR A 191 -23.46 -36.96 18.79
CA TYR A 191 -24.30 -35.91 19.38
C TYR A 191 -23.44 -35.04 20.30
N ASN A 192 -23.40 -33.73 20.01
CA ASN A 192 -22.40 -32.71 20.42
C ASN A 192 -21.42 -32.26 19.33
N THR A 193 -21.38 -32.93 18.19
CA THR A 193 -20.46 -32.61 17.08
C THR A 193 -20.65 -31.17 16.60
N ARG A 194 -19.56 -30.48 16.28
CA ARG A 194 -19.50 -29.09 15.79
C ARG A 194 -19.23 -29.05 14.28
N ARG A 195 -19.51 -27.92 13.59
CA ARG A 195 -19.04 -27.70 12.21
C ARG A 195 -17.52 -27.45 12.24
N MET A 196 -16.75 -27.92 11.24
CA MET A 196 -15.29 -27.76 11.22
C MET A 196 -14.84 -26.29 11.37
N ILE A 197 -15.60 -25.34 10.83
CA ILE A 197 -15.38 -23.89 10.96
C ILE A 197 -15.54 -23.37 12.41
N GLU A 198 -16.43 -23.97 13.20
CA GLU A 198 -16.67 -23.67 14.63
C GLU A 198 -15.68 -24.40 15.54
N ASN A 199 -15.19 -25.57 15.09
CA ASN A 199 -14.49 -26.56 15.90
C ASN A 199 -12.97 -26.33 15.92
N GLN A 200 -12.57 -25.17 16.44
CA GLN A 200 -11.17 -24.79 16.60
C GLN A 200 -10.52 -25.46 17.81
N VAL A 201 -11.24 -25.51 18.93
CA VAL A 201 -10.81 -26.20 20.16
C VAL A 201 -12.01 -26.76 20.92
N HIS A 202 -11.87 -27.94 21.50
CA HIS A 202 -12.83 -28.50 22.46
C HIS A 202 -12.08 -29.25 23.58
N GLY A 203 -12.65 -29.36 24.78
CA GLY A 203 -11.97 -30.01 25.90
C GLY A 203 -12.87 -30.32 27.10
N VAL A 204 -12.27 -30.87 28.15
CA VAL A 204 -12.95 -31.25 29.39
C VAL A 204 -12.14 -30.88 30.63
N THR A 205 -12.85 -30.49 31.69
CA THR A 205 -12.28 -30.11 32.99
C THR A 205 -12.52 -31.18 34.06
N GLY A 206 -11.72 -31.10 35.13
CA GLY A 206 -11.84 -31.99 36.28
C GLY A 206 -10.76 -31.75 37.31
N ALA A 207 -10.53 -32.76 38.18
CA ALA A 207 -9.56 -32.65 39.26
C ALA A 207 -8.70 -33.93 39.39
N ALA A 208 -7.39 -33.77 39.25
CA ALA A 208 -6.41 -34.85 39.36
C ALA A 208 -5.84 -34.88 40.79
N GLY A 209 -6.53 -35.58 41.69
CA GLY A 209 -6.10 -35.77 43.09
C GLY A 209 -6.29 -34.52 43.96
N SER A 210 -5.45 -33.49 43.76
CA SER A 210 -5.56 -32.19 44.45
C SER A 210 -5.16 -30.98 43.60
N ILE A 211 -5.07 -31.16 42.28
CA ILE A 211 -4.97 -30.07 41.30
C ILE A 211 -6.23 -30.08 40.45
N ASP A 212 -6.71 -28.90 40.08
CA ASP A 212 -7.69 -28.75 39.01
C ASP A 212 -6.94 -28.90 37.66
N VAL A 213 -7.60 -29.44 36.63
CA VAL A 213 -6.97 -29.75 35.33
C VAL A 213 -7.96 -29.61 34.19
N GLY A 214 -7.49 -29.05 33.07
CA GLY A 214 -8.19 -29.00 31.79
C GLY A 214 -7.37 -29.74 30.73
N VAL A 215 -8.05 -30.48 29.85
CA VAL A 215 -7.42 -31.07 28.66
C VAL A 215 -8.24 -30.68 27.43
N TRP A 216 -7.56 -30.05 26.47
CA TRP A 216 -8.18 -29.43 25.31
C TRP A 216 -7.52 -29.93 24.03
N MET A 217 -8.31 -30.46 23.10
CA MET A 217 -7.87 -30.74 21.74
C MET A 217 -7.98 -29.45 20.94
N ASP A 218 -6.85 -28.78 20.75
CA ASP A 218 -6.67 -27.76 19.72
C ASP A 218 -6.62 -28.47 18.38
N MET A 219 -7.58 -28.18 17.52
CA MET A 219 -7.79 -28.95 16.29
C MET A 219 -6.86 -28.51 15.17
N GLY A 220 -6.19 -27.36 15.32
CA GLY A 220 -5.15 -26.84 14.45
C GLY A 220 -5.54 -26.76 12.97
N ASN A 221 -4.58 -27.02 12.09
CA ASN A 221 -4.77 -26.89 10.65
C ASN A 221 -5.63 -28.04 10.08
N ARG A 222 -6.62 -27.67 9.24
CA ARG A 222 -7.61 -28.56 8.62
C ARG A 222 -7.41 -28.71 7.11
N GLU A 223 -6.27 -28.29 6.56
CA GLU A 223 -6.10 -28.18 5.11
C GLU A 223 -6.24 -29.50 4.36
N ASN A 224 -5.60 -30.58 4.83
CA ASN A 224 -5.80 -31.92 4.25
C ASN A 224 -6.99 -32.69 4.89
N SER A 225 -7.86 -32.04 5.66
CA SER A 225 -9.15 -32.63 6.07
C SER A 225 -10.15 -32.66 4.90
N SER A 226 -11.36 -33.22 5.08
CA SER A 226 -12.29 -33.38 3.95
C SER A 226 -13.77 -33.27 4.36
N GLY A 227 -14.53 -32.51 3.57
CA GLY A 227 -15.96 -32.26 3.72
C GLY A 227 -16.36 -30.79 3.74
N GLY A 228 -15.39 -29.86 3.67
CA GLY A 228 -15.60 -28.41 3.75
C GLY A 228 -15.86 -27.87 5.17
N PRO A 229 -16.09 -26.55 5.30
CA PRO A 229 -16.24 -25.86 6.60
C PRO A 229 -17.38 -26.41 7.46
N PHE A 230 -18.42 -26.94 6.83
CA PHE A 230 -19.64 -27.43 7.47
C PHE A 230 -19.59 -28.91 7.85
N PHE A 231 -18.48 -29.61 7.58
CA PHE A 231 -18.32 -31.00 7.96
C PHE A 231 -18.38 -31.16 9.49
N LYS A 232 -18.94 -32.29 9.95
CA LYS A 232 -19.18 -32.57 11.37
C LYS A 232 -18.74 -34.00 11.69
N ASP A 233 -17.94 -34.17 12.72
CA ASP A 233 -17.54 -35.49 13.21
C ASP A 233 -17.33 -35.48 14.74
N ILE A 234 -17.03 -36.65 15.29
CA ILE A 234 -16.91 -36.96 16.71
C ILE A 234 -15.89 -36.04 17.40
N ASP A 235 -16.35 -35.27 18.39
CA ASP A 235 -15.51 -34.56 19.35
C ASP A 235 -15.23 -35.44 20.58
N PHE A 236 -16.28 -36.10 21.11
CA PHE A 236 -16.20 -36.85 22.37
C PHE A 236 -16.99 -38.16 22.37
N GLN A 237 -16.61 -39.06 23.29
CA GLN A 237 -17.47 -40.16 23.76
C GLN A 237 -17.18 -40.46 25.23
N THR A 238 -18.16 -40.31 26.13
CA THR A 238 -17.93 -40.67 27.55
C THR A 238 -18.49 -42.06 27.88
N THR A 239 -17.65 -42.88 28.51
CA THR A 239 -17.97 -44.23 28.98
C THR A 239 -17.88 -44.31 30.50
N GLY A 240 -18.21 -45.47 31.08
CA GLY A 240 -18.01 -45.69 32.52
C GLY A 240 -16.54 -45.81 32.97
N GLY A 241 -15.58 -45.82 32.04
CA GLY A 241 -14.14 -46.00 32.31
C GLY A 241 -13.24 -44.87 31.81
N ALA A 242 -13.63 -44.21 30.72
CA ALA A 242 -12.87 -43.13 30.08
C ALA A 242 -13.80 -42.05 29.50
N THR A 243 -13.30 -40.81 29.49
CA THR A 243 -13.80 -39.72 28.65
C THR A 243 -12.91 -39.69 27.42
N GLU A 244 -13.43 -40.10 26.27
CA GLU A 244 -12.68 -40.09 25.01
C GLU A 244 -12.79 -38.71 24.36
N ILE A 245 -11.65 -38.11 23.99
CA ILE A 245 -11.56 -36.88 23.21
C ILE A 245 -10.86 -37.19 21.87
N TYR A 246 -11.32 -36.58 20.80
CA TYR A 246 -10.97 -36.94 19.42
C TYR A 246 -10.46 -35.74 18.62
N ASN A 247 -9.50 -35.96 17.72
CA ASN A 247 -9.39 -35.13 16.52
C ASN A 247 -9.65 -36.02 15.32
N VAL A 248 -10.84 -35.89 14.69
CA VAL A 248 -11.13 -36.56 13.41
C VAL A 248 -10.75 -35.63 12.27
N LEU A 249 -9.80 -36.10 11.47
CA LEU A 249 -9.11 -35.37 10.42
C LEU A 249 -9.83 -35.61 9.09
N PHE A 250 -10.19 -36.87 8.80
CA PHE A 250 -11.11 -37.22 7.71
C PHE A 250 -11.85 -38.53 8.03
N SER A 251 -13.08 -38.69 7.52
CA SER A 251 -13.86 -39.92 7.72
C SER A 251 -14.90 -40.12 6.62
N GLY A 252 -15.53 -41.31 6.64
CA GLY A 252 -16.72 -41.62 5.83
C GLY A 252 -18.04 -41.20 6.48
N HIS A 253 -18.04 -40.30 7.47
CA HIS A 253 -19.24 -39.88 8.20
C HIS A 253 -19.98 -38.76 7.46
N THR A 254 -20.91 -39.15 6.59
CA THR A 254 -21.68 -38.20 5.75
C THR A 254 -20.78 -37.35 4.83
N GLN A 255 -19.65 -37.95 4.42
CA GLN A 255 -18.61 -37.30 3.62
C GLN A 255 -19.14 -36.82 2.26
N THR A 256 -18.87 -35.56 1.95
CA THR A 256 -19.30 -34.84 0.75
C THR A 256 -18.20 -34.71 -0.30
N GLU A 257 -16.92 -34.77 0.10
CA GLU A 257 -15.75 -34.59 -0.75
C GLU A 257 -14.90 -35.87 -0.89
N PRO A 258 -14.00 -35.95 -1.89
CA PRO A 258 -12.89 -36.91 -1.87
C PRO A 258 -11.98 -36.71 -0.64
N TYR A 259 -11.34 -37.77 -0.16
CA TYR A 259 -10.32 -37.64 0.88
C TYR A 259 -9.08 -36.92 0.35
N ARG A 260 -8.64 -35.91 1.10
CA ARG A 260 -7.33 -35.28 0.97
C ARG A 260 -6.31 -36.08 1.79
N TYR A 261 -5.12 -36.20 1.23
CA TYR A 261 -3.96 -36.86 1.83
C TYR A 261 -2.81 -35.86 1.87
N GLY A 262 -1.80 -36.07 2.71
CA GLY A 262 -0.79 -35.07 3.03
C GLY A 262 -0.54 -34.97 4.52
N MET A 263 -0.16 -33.78 5.00
CA MET A 263 0.05 -33.48 6.42
C MET A 263 -1.28 -33.16 7.11
N GLN A 264 -1.84 -34.15 7.83
CA GLN A 264 -2.99 -33.89 8.70
C GLN A 264 -2.52 -33.15 9.95
N GLY A 265 -3.05 -31.94 10.17
CA GLY A 265 -2.59 -31.03 11.21
C GLY A 265 -1.56 -30.00 10.70
N PRO A 266 -0.72 -29.44 11.58
CA PRO A 266 -0.53 -29.82 12.98
C PRO A 266 -1.76 -29.53 13.84
N TYR A 267 -1.86 -30.25 14.95
CA TYR A 267 -2.89 -30.10 15.99
C TYR A 267 -2.24 -30.35 17.36
N ALA A 268 -2.88 -30.02 18.48
CA ALA A 268 -2.27 -30.15 19.80
C ALA A 268 -3.27 -30.56 20.88
N MET A 269 -2.80 -31.29 21.88
CA MET A 269 -3.54 -31.50 23.12
C MET A 269 -2.92 -30.65 24.23
N GLN A 270 -3.59 -29.55 24.57
CA GLN A 270 -3.20 -28.62 25.62
C GLN A 270 -3.55 -29.21 27.00
N VAL A 271 -2.70 -28.96 28.00
CA VAL A 271 -2.99 -29.33 29.39
C VAL A 271 -2.85 -28.10 30.29
N THR A 272 -3.95 -27.70 30.93
CA THR A 272 -4.05 -26.50 31.77
C THR A 272 -4.35 -26.85 33.23
N ASP A 273 -4.22 -25.88 34.13
CA ASP A 273 -4.60 -25.97 35.56
C ASP A 273 -6.13 -25.89 35.81
N GLY A 274 -6.93 -26.29 34.82
CA GLY A 274 -8.39 -26.13 34.81
C GLY A 274 -8.85 -24.81 34.18
N SER A 275 -7.93 -23.95 33.75
CA SER A 275 -8.21 -22.76 32.94
C SER A 275 -8.58 -23.09 31.48
N ASP A 276 -9.25 -22.14 30.84
CA ASP A 276 -9.59 -22.15 29.41
C ASP A 276 -8.31 -22.29 28.53
N PRO A 277 -8.41 -22.87 27.32
CA PRO A 277 -7.27 -23.04 26.43
C PRO A 277 -6.76 -21.70 25.87
N VAL A 278 -5.52 -21.70 25.38
CA VAL A 278 -4.88 -20.55 24.71
C VAL A 278 -4.60 -20.86 23.25
N GLU A 279 -4.33 -19.83 22.44
CA GLU A 279 -3.92 -20.01 21.05
C GLU A 279 -2.57 -20.72 20.96
N VAL A 280 -2.48 -21.76 20.10
CA VAL A 280 -1.29 -22.62 19.98
C VAL A 280 -0.35 -22.13 18.87
N ASP A 281 0.86 -21.71 19.25
CA ASP A 281 1.92 -21.42 18.29
C ASP A 281 2.50 -22.73 17.70
N TYR A 282 2.20 -22.96 16.42
CA TYR A 282 2.70 -24.06 15.60
C TYR A 282 3.93 -23.69 14.74
N SER A 283 4.32 -22.42 14.65
CA SER A 283 5.31 -21.92 13.67
C SER A 283 6.68 -22.60 13.74
N TRP A 284 7.06 -23.03 14.95
CA TRP A 284 8.31 -23.73 15.22
C TRP A 284 8.36 -25.17 14.67
N MET A 285 7.22 -25.78 14.30
CA MET A 285 7.16 -27.16 13.84
C MET A 285 7.75 -27.38 12.44
N GLU A 286 7.82 -26.32 11.61
CA GLU A 286 8.52 -26.35 10.31
C GLU A 286 9.97 -26.82 10.46
N PHE A 287 10.65 -26.42 11.54
CA PHE A 287 12.05 -26.76 11.80
C PHE A 287 12.28 -28.20 12.29
N LEU A 288 11.22 -29.03 12.39
CA LEU A 288 11.31 -30.43 12.78
C LEU A 288 11.60 -31.37 11.60
N GLY A 289 11.36 -30.92 10.36
CA GLY A 289 11.52 -31.75 9.16
C GLY A 289 10.50 -32.89 9.07
N LEU A 290 9.22 -32.57 9.28
CA LEU A 290 8.12 -33.52 9.17
C LEU A 290 7.83 -33.83 7.69
N GLU A 291 7.58 -35.10 7.35
CA GLU A 291 7.34 -35.53 5.97
C GLU A 291 6.02 -34.94 5.45
N GLY A 292 6.06 -34.27 4.29
CA GLY A 292 4.87 -33.62 3.71
C GLY A 292 4.50 -32.25 4.30
N TRP A 293 5.31 -31.68 5.21
CA TRP A 293 5.08 -30.30 5.67
C TRP A 293 5.33 -29.28 4.55
N VAL A 294 4.31 -28.50 4.18
CA VAL A 294 4.48 -27.34 3.29
C VAL A 294 4.88 -26.10 4.11
N PRO A 295 6.08 -25.53 3.90
CA PRO A 295 6.60 -24.41 4.69
C PRO A 295 5.92 -23.09 4.34
N GLU A 296 6.00 -22.11 5.25
CA GLU A 296 5.38 -20.79 5.06
C GLU A 296 5.85 -20.07 3.79
N SER A 297 7.12 -20.27 3.42
CA SER A 297 7.69 -19.75 2.17
C SER A 297 7.04 -20.28 0.86
N ASN A 298 6.20 -21.32 0.95
CA ASN A 298 5.41 -21.86 -0.16
C ASN A 298 3.90 -21.53 -0.03
N ARG A 299 3.49 -20.76 0.99
CA ARG A 299 2.10 -20.38 1.27
C ARG A 299 1.83 -18.93 0.88
N GLY A 300 0.57 -18.62 0.60
CA GLY A 300 0.05 -17.28 0.31
C GLY A 300 -1.30 -17.02 1.00
N SER A 301 -1.98 -15.96 0.62
CA SER A 301 -3.29 -15.60 1.19
C SER A 301 -4.30 -15.14 0.13
N VAL A 302 -5.57 -15.06 0.51
CA VAL A 302 -6.63 -14.42 -0.29
C VAL A 302 -7.51 -13.56 0.62
N SER A 303 -7.87 -12.36 0.17
CA SER A 303 -8.82 -11.49 0.87
C SER A 303 -9.67 -10.69 -0.12
N GLY A 304 -10.75 -10.07 0.36
CA GLY A 304 -11.67 -9.29 -0.48
C GLY A 304 -13.07 -9.20 0.11
N VAL A 305 -14.06 -8.95 -0.74
CA VAL A 305 -15.47 -8.77 -0.36
C VAL A 305 -16.34 -9.90 -0.89
N ALA A 306 -17.13 -10.48 0.01
CA ALA A 306 -18.22 -11.40 -0.26
C ALA A 306 -19.57 -10.66 -0.34
N ASP A 307 -20.37 -10.96 -1.36
CA ASP A 307 -21.69 -10.39 -1.58
C ASP A 307 -22.75 -11.02 -0.65
N ILE A 308 -23.06 -10.32 0.45
CA ILE A 308 -23.95 -10.78 1.52
C ILE A 308 -25.41 -10.88 1.03
N ALA A 309 -25.94 -12.10 1.00
CA ALA A 309 -27.31 -12.39 0.57
C ALA A 309 -28.37 -11.89 1.58
N ASP A 310 -28.22 -12.29 2.84
CA ASP A 310 -28.98 -11.78 3.98
C ASP A 310 -28.02 -11.55 5.17
N PRO A 311 -27.91 -10.32 5.72
CA PRO A 311 -27.08 -10.04 6.90
C PRO A 311 -27.49 -10.78 8.20
N ALA A 312 -28.58 -11.54 8.20
CA ALA A 312 -28.94 -12.46 9.29
C ALA A 312 -28.28 -13.85 9.16
N HIS A 313 -27.65 -14.16 8.02
CA HIS A 313 -26.99 -15.43 7.74
C HIS A 313 -25.47 -15.36 7.98
N GLU A 314 -24.88 -16.50 8.36
CA GLU A 314 -23.43 -16.67 8.30
C GLU A 314 -23.02 -16.78 6.82
N THR A 315 -22.27 -15.81 6.32
CA THR A 315 -21.69 -15.89 4.97
C THR A 315 -20.29 -16.47 5.07
N VAL A 316 -20.01 -17.55 4.34
CA VAL A 316 -18.72 -18.26 4.38
C VAL A 316 -18.09 -18.29 3.01
N VAL A 317 -16.81 -17.91 2.92
CA VAL A 317 -15.97 -18.13 1.74
C VAL A 317 -15.13 -19.37 1.99
N GLY A 318 -15.29 -20.40 1.16
CA GLY A 318 -14.47 -21.60 1.14
C GLY A 318 -13.53 -21.63 -0.06
N LEU A 319 -12.33 -22.17 0.12
CA LEU A 319 -11.45 -22.62 -0.94
C LEU A 319 -11.35 -24.14 -0.89
N SER A 320 -11.41 -24.83 -2.03
CA SER A 320 -10.98 -26.23 -2.07
C SER A 320 -10.44 -26.68 -3.43
N ASN A 321 -9.48 -27.61 -3.38
CA ASN A 321 -9.03 -28.37 -4.54
C ASN A 321 -8.87 -29.86 -4.16
N ALA A 322 -8.12 -30.62 -4.94
CA ALA A 322 -7.92 -32.06 -4.73
C ALA A 322 -7.02 -32.39 -3.52
N ASP A 323 -6.24 -31.44 -3.05
CA ASP A 323 -5.13 -31.65 -2.11
C ASP A 323 -5.36 -30.87 -0.79
N ALA A 324 -5.92 -29.65 -0.85
CA ALA A 324 -6.20 -28.79 0.31
C ALA A 324 -7.61 -28.13 0.32
N GLN A 325 -8.06 -27.69 1.50
CA GLN A 325 -9.28 -26.92 1.76
C GLN A 325 -9.06 -25.82 2.82
N TYR A 326 -9.69 -24.65 2.66
CA TYR A 326 -9.63 -23.52 3.60
C TYR A 326 -10.96 -22.77 3.66
N TRP A 327 -11.14 -21.88 4.64
CA TRP A 327 -12.35 -21.06 4.75
C TRP A 327 -12.17 -19.82 5.63
N ALA A 328 -13.05 -18.83 5.45
CA ALA A 328 -13.30 -17.75 6.39
C ALA A 328 -14.80 -17.42 6.46
N ILE A 329 -15.23 -16.93 7.63
CA ILE A 329 -16.53 -16.25 7.77
C ILE A 329 -16.32 -14.80 7.32
N ALA A 330 -17.17 -14.30 6.42
CA ALA A 330 -17.17 -12.90 6.00
C ALA A 330 -17.84 -12.01 7.05
N ASP A 331 -17.36 -10.78 7.22
CA ASP A 331 -18.01 -9.80 8.09
C ASP A 331 -19.43 -9.47 7.58
N PRO A 332 -20.49 -9.64 8.39
CA PRO A 332 -21.89 -9.57 7.93
C PRO A 332 -22.39 -8.14 7.62
N VAL A 333 -21.53 -7.12 7.72
CA VAL A 333 -21.86 -5.72 7.44
C VAL A 333 -21.11 -5.20 6.20
N THR A 334 -19.88 -5.67 5.98
CA THR A 334 -18.97 -5.20 4.94
C THR A 334 -18.66 -6.24 3.87
N GLY A 335 -18.96 -7.52 4.11
CA GLY A 335 -18.57 -8.63 3.26
C GLY A 335 -17.07 -9.00 3.36
N ALA A 336 -16.27 -8.26 4.14
CA ALA A 336 -14.83 -8.47 4.17
C ALA A 336 -14.45 -9.86 4.72
N TYR A 337 -13.57 -10.57 4.01
CA TYR A 337 -13.00 -11.85 4.44
C TYR A 337 -11.49 -11.89 4.18
N SER A 338 -10.76 -12.74 4.91
CA SER A 338 -9.34 -13.06 4.67
C SER A 338 -9.08 -14.52 5.02
N ILE A 339 -8.26 -15.20 4.22
CA ILE A 339 -7.80 -16.57 4.45
C ILE A 339 -6.30 -16.59 4.20
N ASP A 340 -5.53 -16.92 5.23
CA ASP A 340 -4.06 -16.90 5.23
C ASP A 340 -3.47 -18.32 5.28
N GLY A 341 -2.18 -18.47 4.96
CA GLY A 341 -1.45 -19.74 5.06
C GLY A 341 -1.84 -20.79 4.01
N ILE A 342 -2.44 -20.39 2.89
CA ILE A 342 -2.90 -21.29 1.82
C ILE A 342 -1.74 -21.83 1.01
N GLU A 343 -1.68 -23.14 0.75
CA GLU A 343 -0.71 -23.73 -0.19
C GLU A 343 -0.85 -23.12 -1.60
N ALA A 344 0.27 -22.81 -2.27
CA ALA A 344 0.22 -22.21 -3.60
C ALA A 344 -0.34 -23.18 -4.67
N GLY A 345 -1.44 -22.80 -5.33
CA GLY A 345 -2.16 -23.63 -6.29
C GLY A 345 -3.44 -23.00 -6.84
N GLU A 346 -4.13 -23.71 -7.72
CA GLU A 346 -5.48 -23.34 -8.17
C GLU A 346 -6.55 -23.93 -7.23
N TYR A 347 -7.57 -23.14 -6.90
CA TYR A 347 -8.67 -23.50 -6.01
C TYR A 347 -10.02 -23.19 -6.63
N THR A 348 -11.01 -24.03 -6.32
CA THR A 348 -12.42 -23.64 -6.42
C THR A 348 -12.72 -22.75 -5.23
N MET A 349 -13.14 -21.52 -5.49
CA MET A 349 -13.57 -20.57 -4.48
C MET A 349 -15.10 -20.53 -4.47
N THR A 350 -15.70 -20.85 -3.33
CA THR A 350 -17.15 -20.96 -3.16
C THR A 350 -17.65 -20.03 -2.07
N LEU A 351 -18.65 -19.23 -2.40
CA LEU A 351 -19.43 -18.41 -1.49
C LEU A 351 -20.66 -19.19 -1.03
N TYR A 352 -20.85 -19.26 0.29
CA TYR A 352 -21.99 -19.89 0.92
C TYR A 352 -22.85 -18.87 1.68
N ASP A 353 -24.17 -19.02 1.57
CA ASP A 353 -25.19 -18.34 2.36
C ASP A 353 -25.77 -19.33 3.37
N GLN A 354 -25.49 -19.14 4.67
CA GLN A 354 -25.42 -20.21 5.68
C GLN A 354 -24.58 -21.39 5.18
N GLU A 355 -25.20 -22.44 4.64
CA GLU A 355 -24.52 -23.58 4.03
C GLU A 355 -24.97 -23.88 2.58
N LEU A 356 -25.75 -23.00 1.94
CA LEU A 356 -26.11 -23.09 0.52
C LEU A 356 -25.01 -22.49 -0.35
N GLU A 357 -24.57 -23.22 -1.37
CA GLU A 357 -23.67 -22.69 -2.40
C GLU A 357 -24.39 -21.63 -3.25
N VAL A 358 -23.89 -20.40 -3.24
CA VAL A 358 -24.50 -19.25 -3.95
C VAL A 358 -23.59 -18.54 -4.96
N GLY A 359 -22.28 -18.69 -4.83
CA GLY A 359 -21.30 -18.17 -5.80
C GLY A 359 -20.12 -19.11 -5.96
N VAL A 360 -19.62 -19.29 -7.19
CA VAL A 360 -18.41 -20.10 -7.45
C VAL A 360 -17.52 -19.40 -8.48
N ARG A 361 -16.21 -19.38 -8.24
CA ARG A 361 -15.17 -19.02 -9.22
C ARG A 361 -13.93 -19.90 -9.05
N THR A 362 -12.97 -19.79 -9.96
CA THR A 362 -11.62 -20.34 -9.77
C THR A 362 -10.68 -19.21 -9.38
N VAL A 363 -9.73 -19.49 -8.49
CA VAL A 363 -8.67 -18.56 -8.09
C VAL A 363 -7.31 -19.27 -8.11
N ALA A 364 -6.23 -18.53 -8.35
CA ALA A 364 -4.87 -19.03 -8.30
C ALA A 364 -4.09 -18.31 -7.18
N ILE A 365 -3.69 -19.04 -6.16
CA ILE A 365 -2.91 -18.52 -5.02
C ILE A 365 -1.43 -18.76 -5.31
N ALA A 366 -0.61 -17.71 -5.19
CA ALA A 366 0.83 -17.81 -5.35
C ALA A 366 1.56 -17.61 -4.02
N ALA A 367 2.66 -18.34 -3.83
CA ALA A 367 3.46 -18.30 -2.60
C ALA A 367 4.00 -16.89 -2.34
N GLN A 368 3.98 -16.48 -1.07
CA GLN A 368 4.44 -15.18 -0.57
C GLN A 368 3.72 -13.98 -1.24
N SER A 369 2.46 -14.17 -1.60
CA SER A 369 1.58 -13.12 -2.13
C SER A 369 0.15 -13.24 -1.59
N GLU A 370 -0.52 -12.10 -1.52
CA GLU A 370 -1.95 -11.98 -1.23
C GLU A 370 -2.71 -11.79 -2.55
N LEU A 371 -3.76 -12.59 -2.77
CA LEU A 371 -4.72 -12.38 -3.84
C LEU A 371 -5.90 -11.54 -3.32
N LEU A 372 -6.00 -10.29 -3.76
CA LEU A 372 -7.21 -9.48 -3.55
C LEU A 372 -8.26 -9.83 -4.62
N VAL A 373 -9.41 -10.38 -4.22
CA VAL A 373 -10.48 -10.85 -5.11
C VAL A 373 -11.85 -10.80 -4.45
N ASP A 374 -12.86 -10.31 -5.15
CA ASP A 374 -14.24 -10.33 -4.66
C ASP A 374 -15.01 -11.59 -5.13
N ILE A 375 -16.03 -12.00 -4.39
CA ILE A 375 -16.95 -13.07 -4.78
C ILE A 375 -18.42 -12.65 -4.63
N ALA A 376 -19.16 -12.79 -5.73
CA ALA A 376 -20.52 -12.32 -5.91
C ALA A 376 -21.56 -13.44 -5.74
N ASN A 377 -22.76 -13.09 -5.28
CA ASN A 377 -23.86 -14.02 -5.16
C ASN A 377 -24.54 -14.19 -6.53
N THR A 378 -24.24 -15.30 -7.18
CA THR A 378 -24.78 -15.64 -8.51
C THR A 378 -26.06 -16.48 -8.45
N TYR A 379 -26.59 -16.76 -7.26
CA TYR A 379 -27.73 -17.67 -7.08
C TYR A 379 -29.05 -16.99 -7.45
N TYR A 380 -29.66 -17.46 -8.54
CA TYR A 380 -31.00 -17.00 -8.90
C TYR A 380 -32.08 -17.66 -8.03
N LEU A 381 -32.55 -16.93 -7.02
CA LEU A 381 -33.73 -17.30 -6.23
C LEU A 381 -35.02 -16.72 -6.85
N PRO A 382 -35.80 -17.50 -7.62
CA PRO A 382 -37.06 -17.02 -8.20
C PRO A 382 -38.10 -16.64 -7.13
N ALA A 383 -38.90 -15.62 -7.45
CA ALA A 383 -40.09 -15.27 -6.68
C ALA A 383 -41.11 -16.43 -6.72
N ALA A 384 -41.42 -16.98 -5.55
CA ALA A 384 -42.33 -18.10 -5.41
C ALA A 384 -43.79 -17.65 -5.23
N THR A 385 -44.72 -18.47 -5.73
CA THR A 385 -46.15 -18.39 -5.38
C THR A 385 -46.37 -18.75 -3.91
N TRP A 386 -45.55 -19.66 -3.37
CA TRP A 386 -45.39 -19.91 -1.94
C TRP A 386 -44.12 -20.70 -1.65
N ARG A 387 -43.63 -20.64 -0.41
CA ARG A 387 -42.46 -21.37 0.09
C ARG A 387 -42.73 -21.92 1.51
N ILE A 388 -42.04 -23.01 1.85
CA ILE A 388 -41.92 -23.61 3.18
C ILE A 388 -40.41 -23.79 3.41
N GLY A 389 -39.89 -23.35 4.57
CA GLY A 389 -38.45 -23.23 4.78
C GLY A 389 -37.83 -22.04 4.06
N GLU A 390 -36.51 -21.92 4.15
CA GLU A 390 -35.71 -20.89 3.50
C GLU A 390 -34.57 -21.59 2.75
N TRP A 391 -34.06 -20.98 1.67
CA TRP A 391 -33.02 -21.61 0.85
C TRP A 391 -31.66 -21.25 1.43
N ASP A 392 -31.28 -21.96 2.49
CA ASP A 392 -30.06 -21.70 3.27
C ASP A 392 -29.15 -22.94 3.38
N GLY A 393 -29.54 -24.07 2.79
CA GLY A 393 -28.76 -25.29 2.82
C GLY A 393 -28.81 -26.04 4.15
N THR A 394 -29.74 -25.66 5.04
CA THR A 394 -29.97 -26.24 6.36
C THR A 394 -31.46 -26.61 6.52
N PRO A 395 -31.82 -27.42 7.54
CA PRO A 395 -33.21 -27.66 7.91
C PRO A 395 -33.75 -26.60 8.90
N ALA A 396 -33.21 -25.38 8.95
CA ALA A 396 -33.60 -24.37 9.94
C ALA A 396 -35.12 -24.05 9.94
N GLY A 397 -35.66 -23.75 11.12
CA GLY A 397 -37.07 -23.41 11.31
C GLY A 397 -38.08 -24.57 11.18
N PHE A 398 -37.68 -25.74 10.67
CA PHE A 398 -38.53 -26.93 10.59
C PHE A 398 -38.65 -27.68 11.92
N MET A 399 -39.69 -28.51 12.06
CA MET A 399 -39.90 -29.36 13.24
C MET A 399 -38.69 -30.29 13.46
N ASN A 400 -38.20 -30.33 14.71
CA ASN A 400 -37.06 -31.14 15.21
C ASN A 400 -35.65 -30.75 14.72
N ALA A 401 -35.51 -29.71 13.90
CA ALA A 401 -34.22 -29.31 13.35
C ALA A 401 -33.22 -28.81 14.41
N ASP A 402 -33.72 -28.11 15.42
CA ASP A 402 -32.99 -27.61 16.59
C ASP A 402 -32.43 -28.75 17.48
N LEU A 403 -33.14 -29.88 17.54
CA LEU A 403 -32.79 -31.00 18.40
C LEU A 403 -31.75 -31.94 17.78
N ILE A 404 -31.68 -32.01 16.44
CA ILE A 404 -31.06 -33.14 15.75
C ILE A 404 -29.57 -33.33 16.08
N ALA A 405 -28.82 -32.23 16.24
CA ALA A 405 -27.38 -32.26 16.57
C ALA A 405 -27.06 -32.86 17.95
N THR A 406 -28.08 -33.11 18.78
CA THR A 406 -27.93 -33.58 20.17
C THR A 406 -28.67 -34.88 20.49
N MET A 407 -29.49 -35.42 19.58
CA MET A 407 -30.25 -36.64 19.84
C MET A 407 -30.77 -37.35 18.59
N HIS A 408 -31.14 -38.62 18.73
CA HIS A 408 -31.71 -39.43 17.67
C HIS A 408 -33.12 -38.97 17.30
N PRO A 409 -33.57 -39.12 16.03
CA PRO A 409 -34.99 -38.95 15.66
C PRO A 409 -36.01 -39.76 16.48
N SER A 410 -35.59 -40.82 17.20
CA SER A 410 -36.46 -41.61 18.09
C SER A 410 -36.42 -41.19 19.57
N ASP A 411 -35.78 -40.08 19.91
CA ASP A 411 -35.70 -39.60 21.29
C ASP A 411 -37.08 -39.18 21.83
N VAL A 412 -37.36 -39.44 23.11
CA VAL A 412 -38.63 -39.04 23.75
C VAL A 412 -38.85 -37.53 23.83
N ARG A 413 -37.80 -36.72 23.60
CA ARG A 413 -37.85 -35.25 23.51
C ARG A 413 -38.28 -34.73 22.14
N MET A 414 -38.17 -35.53 21.08
CA MET A 414 -38.54 -35.15 19.71
C MET A 414 -40.06 -34.94 19.58
N ALA A 415 -40.48 -33.92 18.81
CA ALA A 415 -41.87 -33.79 18.41
C ALA A 415 -42.28 -34.99 17.52
N PRO A 416 -43.50 -35.54 17.66
CA PRO A 416 -43.88 -36.76 16.94
C PRO A 416 -43.84 -36.60 15.42
N TRP A 417 -43.08 -37.46 14.75
CA TRP A 417 -42.99 -37.54 13.28
C TRP A 417 -44.31 -38.03 12.66
N VAL A 418 -45.29 -37.13 12.57
CA VAL A 418 -46.62 -37.40 11.99
C VAL A 418 -46.61 -37.22 10.47
N SER A 419 -47.53 -37.92 9.80
CA SER A 419 -47.95 -37.57 8.43
C SER A 419 -49.18 -36.67 8.50
N GLY A 420 -49.18 -35.57 7.77
CA GLY A 420 -50.27 -34.60 7.79
C GLY A 420 -50.47 -33.88 6.45
N ALA A 421 -51.44 -32.98 6.45
CA ALA A 421 -51.63 -32.02 5.37
C ALA A 421 -51.24 -30.63 5.90
N TYR A 422 -50.15 -30.08 5.37
CA TYR A 422 -49.67 -28.74 5.67
C TYR A 422 -50.41 -27.71 4.82
N VAL A 423 -51.03 -26.71 5.44
CA VAL A 423 -51.81 -25.67 4.78
C VAL A 423 -50.97 -24.41 4.62
N VAL A 424 -50.46 -24.22 3.40
CA VAL A 424 -49.64 -23.05 3.00
C VAL A 424 -50.36 -21.75 3.33
N GLY A 425 -49.67 -20.86 4.06
CA GLY A 425 -50.20 -19.56 4.50
C GLY A 425 -51.17 -19.65 5.68
N THR A 426 -51.26 -20.80 6.36
CA THR A 426 -51.99 -20.98 7.62
C THR A 426 -51.08 -21.61 8.67
N ASP A 427 -50.39 -22.70 8.31
CA ASP A 427 -49.51 -23.45 9.20
C ASP A 427 -48.09 -22.85 9.16
N ALA A 428 -47.35 -22.95 10.26
CA ALA A 428 -45.99 -22.42 10.39
C ALA A 428 -44.93 -23.43 9.93
N THR A 429 -43.75 -22.97 9.47
CA THR A 429 -42.64 -23.84 9.01
C THR A 429 -42.28 -24.94 10.02
N SER A 430 -42.36 -24.64 11.31
CA SER A 430 -42.11 -25.58 12.42
C SER A 430 -43.18 -26.66 12.61
N GLU A 431 -44.25 -26.66 11.81
CA GLU A 431 -45.23 -27.75 11.68
C GLU A 431 -44.90 -28.69 10.52
N TRP A 432 -44.00 -28.31 9.59
CA TRP A 432 -43.44 -29.23 8.59
C TRP A 432 -42.25 -29.99 9.19
N PRO A 433 -42.13 -31.32 9.00
CA PRO A 433 -41.02 -32.08 9.53
C PRO A 433 -39.72 -31.79 8.76
N MET A 434 -38.60 -31.59 9.48
CA MET A 434 -37.28 -31.41 8.86
C MET A 434 -36.87 -32.55 7.92
N ALA A 435 -37.48 -33.73 8.07
CA ALA A 435 -37.16 -34.92 7.31
C ALA A 435 -38.37 -35.84 7.12
N GLN A 436 -38.37 -36.55 5.99
CA GLN A 436 -39.41 -37.52 5.64
C GLN A 436 -38.79 -38.91 5.42
N PHE A 437 -39.22 -39.88 6.22
CA PHE A 437 -38.77 -41.26 6.22
C PHE A 437 -39.85 -42.18 5.66
N MET A 438 -39.46 -43.07 4.74
CA MET A 438 -40.37 -43.96 4.00
C MET A 438 -41.27 -44.84 4.89
N ASP A 439 -40.80 -45.22 6.08
CA ASP A 439 -41.45 -46.15 7.01
C ASP A 439 -41.93 -45.48 8.32
N VAL A 440 -41.86 -44.14 8.43
CA VAL A 440 -42.30 -43.39 9.63
C VAL A 440 -43.40 -42.39 9.29
N ASN A 441 -43.10 -41.37 8.48
CA ASN A 441 -43.95 -40.20 8.26
C ASN A 441 -44.17 -39.92 6.76
N ASN A 442 -44.29 -40.97 5.95
CA ASN A 442 -44.20 -40.86 4.49
C ASN A 442 -45.46 -40.32 3.77
N ALA A 443 -46.58 -40.15 4.46
CA ALA A 443 -47.84 -39.73 3.84
C ALA A 443 -48.05 -38.21 3.92
N GLN A 444 -47.00 -37.42 3.66
CA GLN A 444 -47.07 -35.96 3.70
C GLN A 444 -47.85 -35.39 2.51
N GLN A 445 -48.67 -34.38 2.81
CA GLN A 445 -49.41 -33.59 1.83
C GLN A 445 -49.15 -32.10 2.02
N ILE A 446 -49.07 -31.35 0.93
CA ILE A 446 -49.11 -29.87 0.94
C ILE A 446 -50.45 -29.43 0.33
N GLN A 447 -51.21 -28.62 1.06
CA GLN A 447 -52.42 -27.94 0.59
C GLN A 447 -52.14 -26.46 0.39
N PHE A 448 -52.55 -25.92 -0.75
CA PHE A 448 -52.25 -24.53 -1.13
C PHE A 448 -53.38 -23.95 -1.99
N THR A 449 -53.58 -22.64 -1.92
CA THR A 449 -54.60 -21.93 -2.72
C THR A 449 -53.96 -21.21 -3.89
N LEU A 450 -54.52 -21.36 -5.09
CA LEU A 450 -54.14 -20.58 -6.28
C LEU A 450 -55.26 -19.63 -6.71
N THR A 451 -54.88 -18.47 -7.24
CA THR A 451 -55.78 -17.63 -8.05
C THR A 451 -56.10 -18.29 -9.39
N ALA A 452 -57.09 -17.74 -10.10
CA ALA A 452 -57.42 -18.17 -11.46
C ALA A 452 -56.32 -17.84 -12.50
N ALA A 453 -55.37 -16.96 -12.19
CA ALA A 453 -54.24 -16.66 -13.06
C ALA A 453 -53.12 -17.70 -12.88
N GLU A 454 -52.70 -17.97 -11.65
CA GLU A 454 -51.63 -18.93 -11.35
C GLU A 454 -52.02 -20.36 -11.77
N ALA A 455 -53.28 -20.75 -11.54
CA ALA A 455 -53.80 -22.06 -11.95
C ALA A 455 -54.01 -22.20 -13.46
N ALA A 456 -53.91 -21.12 -14.23
CA ALA A 456 -53.94 -21.16 -15.71
C ALA A 456 -52.53 -21.27 -16.33
N ALA A 457 -51.48 -21.10 -15.53
CA ALA A 457 -50.08 -21.29 -15.92
C ALA A 457 -49.56 -22.66 -15.44
N SER A 458 -48.48 -23.14 -16.06
CA SER A 458 -47.70 -24.24 -15.48
C SER A 458 -46.86 -23.71 -14.31
N GLN A 459 -46.73 -24.53 -13.28
CA GLN A 459 -45.98 -24.22 -12.06
C GLN A 459 -44.93 -25.32 -11.86
N THR A 460 -43.75 -24.97 -11.40
CA THR A 460 -42.70 -25.93 -11.05
C THR A 460 -42.58 -25.99 -9.54
N LEU A 461 -42.81 -27.17 -8.96
CA LEU A 461 -42.44 -27.40 -7.56
C LEU A 461 -40.93 -27.65 -7.49
N ARG A 462 -40.26 -27.00 -6.56
CA ARG A 462 -38.86 -27.27 -6.19
C ARG A 462 -38.83 -27.83 -4.78
N ILE A 463 -38.04 -28.89 -4.58
CA ILE A 463 -37.74 -29.49 -3.27
C ILE A 463 -36.21 -29.53 -3.15
N GLY A 464 -35.64 -28.64 -2.35
CA GLY A 464 -34.28 -28.73 -1.87
C GLY A 464 -34.18 -29.78 -0.77
N ILE A 465 -33.14 -30.60 -0.82
CA ILE A 465 -32.76 -31.50 0.28
C ILE A 465 -31.30 -31.27 0.64
N THR A 466 -31.01 -31.13 1.93
CA THR A 466 -29.63 -31.05 2.45
C THR A 466 -28.95 -32.41 2.32
N LEU A 467 -29.66 -33.46 2.74
CA LEU A 467 -29.22 -34.86 2.72
C LEU A 467 -30.32 -35.81 2.26
N GLY A 468 -29.96 -36.87 1.53
CA GLY A 468 -30.86 -37.98 1.19
C GLY A 468 -30.24 -39.34 1.45
N PHE A 469 -30.91 -40.19 2.23
CA PHE A 469 -30.41 -41.50 2.64
C PHE A 469 -30.97 -42.66 1.80
N ALA A 470 -30.12 -43.65 1.51
CA ALA A 470 -30.45 -44.87 0.78
C ALA A 470 -31.18 -44.63 -0.57
N GLY A 471 -30.89 -43.52 -1.25
CA GLY A 471 -31.52 -43.15 -2.52
C GLY A 471 -32.97 -42.64 -2.40
N GLY A 472 -33.38 -42.21 -1.21
CA GLY A 472 -34.68 -41.58 -0.97
C GLY A 472 -34.82 -40.24 -1.70
N ARG A 473 -35.96 -40.04 -2.35
CA ARG A 473 -36.42 -38.74 -2.88
C ARG A 473 -37.93 -38.78 -3.07
N ASN A 474 -38.58 -37.63 -3.08
CA ASN A 474 -40.03 -37.56 -3.25
C ASN A 474 -40.47 -37.98 -4.67
N ARG A 475 -41.73 -38.37 -4.80
CA ARG A 475 -42.44 -38.48 -6.08
C ARG A 475 -43.83 -37.89 -5.92
N ILE A 476 -44.08 -36.76 -6.56
CA ILE A 476 -45.29 -35.98 -6.29
C ILE A 476 -46.52 -36.44 -7.08
N THR A 477 -47.70 -36.35 -6.47
CA THR A 477 -49.01 -36.44 -7.12
C THR A 477 -49.84 -35.21 -6.78
N VAL A 478 -50.16 -34.41 -7.79
CA VAL A 478 -51.01 -33.24 -7.68
C VAL A 478 -52.47 -33.66 -7.80
N ASN A 479 -53.30 -33.06 -6.94
CA ASN A 479 -54.75 -33.22 -6.85
C ASN A 479 -55.19 -34.71 -6.90
N PRO A 480 -54.70 -35.56 -5.97
CA PRO A 480 -54.95 -37.00 -5.96
C PRO A 480 -56.44 -37.35 -5.99
N GLY A 481 -56.78 -38.39 -6.75
CA GLY A 481 -58.16 -38.87 -6.90
C GLY A 481 -59.08 -37.97 -7.73
N GLN A 482 -58.66 -36.77 -8.11
CA GLN A 482 -59.43 -35.88 -8.97
C GLN A 482 -59.34 -36.29 -10.45
N ALA A 483 -60.35 -35.91 -11.25
CA ALA A 483 -60.36 -36.12 -12.70
C ALA A 483 -59.26 -35.34 -13.46
N TYR A 484 -58.51 -34.50 -12.76
CA TYR A 484 -57.39 -33.71 -13.23
C TYR A 484 -56.11 -33.98 -12.40
N SER A 485 -56.06 -35.11 -11.70
CA SER A 485 -54.84 -35.53 -11.00
C SER A 485 -53.69 -35.76 -11.96
N TRP A 486 -52.48 -35.41 -11.54
CA TRP A 486 -51.24 -35.64 -12.29
C TRP A 486 -50.17 -36.18 -11.34
N THR A 487 -49.47 -37.25 -11.75
CA THR A 487 -48.37 -37.84 -10.98
C THR A 487 -47.07 -37.71 -11.76
N SER A 488 -46.02 -37.26 -11.09
CA SER A 488 -44.70 -37.09 -11.69
C SER A 488 -44.07 -38.43 -12.11
N GLY A 489 -43.06 -38.34 -12.98
CA GLY A 489 -42.03 -39.37 -13.07
C GLY A 489 -41.31 -39.55 -11.73
N ILE A 490 -40.64 -40.68 -11.55
CA ILE A 490 -39.75 -40.90 -10.40
C ILE A 490 -38.41 -40.22 -10.75
N PRO A 491 -37.90 -39.28 -9.94
CA PRO A 491 -36.60 -38.64 -10.20
C PRO A 491 -35.42 -39.61 -10.09
N ALA A 492 -34.21 -39.12 -10.40
CA ALA A 492 -32.97 -39.78 -10.00
C ALA A 492 -32.98 -40.11 -8.50
N ALA A 493 -32.20 -41.10 -8.06
CA ALA A 493 -32.01 -41.34 -6.63
C ALA A 493 -31.21 -40.18 -6.00
N SER A 494 -31.31 -39.99 -4.68
CA SER A 494 -30.42 -39.07 -4.00
C SER A 494 -28.96 -39.48 -4.17
N ILE A 495 -28.06 -38.49 -4.12
CA ILE A 495 -26.63 -38.74 -3.99
C ILE A 495 -26.42 -39.61 -2.74
N ASN A 496 -25.69 -40.71 -2.90
CA ASN A 496 -25.53 -41.74 -1.87
C ASN A 496 -24.12 -41.68 -1.28
N LEU A 497 -23.97 -40.98 -0.16
CA LEU A 497 -22.70 -40.83 0.57
C LEU A 497 -22.26 -42.11 1.30
N GLN A 498 -22.95 -43.24 1.08
CA GLN A 498 -22.71 -44.56 1.70
C GLN A 498 -22.73 -44.57 3.24
N SER A 499 -23.28 -43.51 3.85
CA SER A 499 -23.20 -43.24 5.27
C SER A 499 -24.57 -42.90 5.87
N ARG A 500 -24.68 -42.98 7.21
CA ARG A 500 -25.83 -42.47 7.97
C ARG A 500 -25.54 -41.02 8.40
N GLY A 501 -26.46 -40.09 8.12
CA GLY A 501 -26.35 -38.69 8.57
C GLY A 501 -27.36 -38.34 9.67
N ILE A 502 -28.66 -38.22 9.33
CA ILE A 502 -29.67 -37.72 10.26
C ILE A 502 -29.84 -38.53 11.55
N THR A 503 -29.61 -39.85 11.53
CA THR A 503 -29.60 -40.69 12.76
C THR A 503 -28.32 -40.56 13.59
N ARG A 504 -27.43 -39.64 13.20
CA ARG A 504 -26.12 -39.34 13.81
C ARG A 504 -25.82 -37.83 13.79
N GLY A 505 -26.81 -37.00 14.11
CA GLY A 505 -26.57 -35.60 14.48
C GLY A 505 -26.13 -34.64 13.37
N THR A 506 -26.24 -35.03 12.10
CA THR A 506 -25.94 -34.16 10.96
C THR A 506 -26.99 -34.23 9.86
N TYR A 507 -27.34 -33.06 9.33
CA TYR A 507 -28.13 -32.86 8.12
C TYR A 507 -27.26 -32.52 6.91
N ARG A 508 -25.96 -32.24 7.10
CA ARG A 508 -25.08 -31.78 6.02
C ARG A 508 -24.99 -32.81 4.90
N GLY A 509 -24.95 -32.32 3.67
CA GLY A 509 -24.83 -33.15 2.48
C GLY A 509 -24.51 -32.32 1.24
N PRO A 510 -24.81 -32.84 0.03
CA PRO A 510 -24.46 -32.21 -1.24
C PRO A 510 -25.57 -31.30 -1.81
N ASN A 511 -26.49 -30.81 -0.96
CA ASN A 511 -27.56 -29.84 -1.25
C ASN A 511 -28.24 -30.03 -2.63
N GLN A 512 -29.08 -31.08 -2.73
CA GLN A 512 -29.65 -31.53 -3.99
C GLN A 512 -31.07 -31.00 -4.22
N VAL A 513 -31.30 -30.32 -5.35
CA VAL A 513 -32.63 -29.80 -5.72
C VAL A 513 -33.36 -30.73 -6.69
N TYR A 514 -34.63 -31.02 -6.40
CA TYR A 514 -35.56 -31.73 -7.28
C TYR A 514 -36.62 -30.77 -7.83
N THR A 515 -36.75 -30.70 -9.15
CA THR A 515 -37.77 -29.90 -9.84
C THR A 515 -38.87 -30.78 -10.46
N TYR A 516 -40.11 -30.31 -10.40
CA TYR A 516 -41.28 -31.02 -10.92
C TYR A 516 -42.20 -30.05 -11.67
N ASP A 517 -42.18 -30.09 -13.01
CA ASP A 517 -43.04 -29.24 -13.85
C ASP A 517 -44.49 -29.76 -13.84
N ILE A 518 -45.34 -29.07 -13.09
CA ILE A 518 -46.78 -29.35 -12.96
C ILE A 518 -47.51 -28.61 -14.09
N PRO A 519 -48.16 -29.33 -15.03
CA PRO A 519 -48.86 -28.70 -16.13
C PRO A 519 -50.14 -28.00 -15.65
N ALA A 520 -50.43 -26.81 -16.18
CA ALA A 520 -51.64 -26.02 -15.86
C ALA A 520 -52.95 -26.84 -15.84
N GLY A 521 -53.07 -27.84 -16.73
CA GLY A 521 -54.23 -28.72 -16.78
C GLY A 521 -54.54 -29.49 -15.48
N ALA A 522 -53.53 -29.69 -14.63
CA ALA A 522 -53.63 -30.37 -13.33
C ALA A 522 -53.96 -29.44 -12.14
N LEU A 523 -53.88 -28.12 -12.33
CA LEU A 523 -54.10 -27.11 -11.29
C LEU A 523 -55.48 -26.46 -11.39
N ARG A 524 -56.04 -25.97 -10.28
CA ARG A 524 -57.34 -25.28 -10.26
C ARG A 524 -57.28 -24.02 -9.40
N ALA A 525 -58.14 -23.05 -9.71
CA ALA A 525 -58.36 -21.90 -8.85
C ALA A 525 -59.03 -22.37 -7.54
N GLY A 526 -58.60 -21.83 -6.40
CA GLY A 526 -58.94 -22.35 -5.08
C GLY A 526 -57.89 -23.35 -4.57
N VAL A 527 -58.31 -24.24 -3.66
CA VAL A 527 -57.42 -25.20 -2.99
C VAL A 527 -56.98 -26.31 -3.95
N ASN A 528 -55.68 -26.61 -3.91
CA ASN A 528 -55.02 -27.75 -4.54
C ASN A 528 -54.29 -28.56 -3.46
N THR A 529 -53.96 -29.82 -3.75
CA THR A 529 -53.17 -30.70 -2.88
C THR A 529 -52.02 -31.35 -3.64
N ILE A 530 -50.88 -31.55 -3.00
CA ILE A 530 -49.76 -32.38 -3.49
C ILE A 530 -49.51 -33.48 -2.46
N ASP A 531 -49.63 -34.75 -2.85
CA ASP A 531 -49.02 -35.87 -2.12
C ASP A 531 -47.55 -35.96 -2.52
N LEU A 532 -46.62 -36.09 -1.57
CA LEU A 532 -45.18 -36.14 -1.88
C LEU A 532 -44.42 -37.28 -1.15
N PRO A 533 -44.84 -38.55 -1.29
CA PRO A 533 -44.15 -39.69 -0.69
C PRO A 533 -42.71 -39.84 -1.19
N VAL A 534 -41.79 -40.13 -0.27
CA VAL A 534 -40.43 -40.59 -0.53
C VAL A 534 -40.48 -42.00 -1.13
N VAL A 535 -39.74 -42.18 -2.23
CA VAL A 535 -39.58 -43.44 -2.97
C VAL A 535 -38.09 -43.78 -3.11
N SER A 536 -37.77 -45.08 -3.11
CA SER A 536 -36.42 -45.60 -3.33
C SER A 536 -36.46 -46.93 -4.08
N GLY A 537 -35.32 -47.35 -4.63
CA GLY A 537 -35.07 -48.74 -5.01
C GLY A 537 -34.56 -49.59 -3.83
N SER A 538 -34.16 -48.94 -2.74
CA SER A 538 -33.70 -49.53 -1.47
C SER A 538 -34.86 -49.70 -0.48
N SER A 539 -34.61 -50.46 0.59
CA SER A 539 -35.55 -50.66 1.70
C SER A 539 -34.84 -50.61 3.04
N GLY A 540 -35.52 -50.13 4.07
CA GLY A 540 -35.08 -50.15 5.47
C GLY A 540 -36.29 -49.93 6.39
N SER A 541 -36.06 -49.94 7.71
CA SER A 541 -37.14 -49.87 8.72
C SER A 541 -36.98 -48.67 9.64
N GLY A 542 -38.09 -48.03 10.02
CA GLY A 542 -38.09 -46.84 10.86
C GLY A 542 -37.21 -45.72 10.30
N PHE A 543 -36.35 -45.13 11.11
CA PHE A 543 -35.45 -44.03 10.72
C PHE A 543 -34.32 -44.46 9.76
N LEU A 544 -34.03 -45.76 9.64
CA LEU A 544 -33.18 -46.33 8.58
C LEU A 544 -33.93 -46.70 7.30
N SER A 545 -35.23 -46.39 7.20
CA SER A 545 -35.90 -46.39 5.90
C SER A 545 -35.37 -45.24 5.02
N PRO A 546 -35.40 -45.38 3.68
CA PRO A 546 -34.96 -44.32 2.78
C PRO A 546 -35.67 -43.00 3.08
N ASN A 547 -34.90 -41.93 3.18
CA ASN A 547 -35.37 -40.65 3.69
C ASN A 547 -34.72 -39.46 2.98
N VAL A 548 -35.33 -38.28 3.17
CA VAL A 548 -34.77 -36.98 2.80
C VAL A 548 -34.82 -36.04 3.99
N VAL A 549 -33.86 -35.14 4.08
CA VAL A 549 -33.82 -33.99 5.00
C VAL A 549 -34.00 -32.74 4.15
N TYR A 550 -34.98 -31.90 4.47
CA TYR A 550 -35.33 -30.75 3.66
C TYR A 550 -34.37 -29.57 3.88
N ASP A 551 -34.22 -28.79 2.80
CA ASP A 551 -33.70 -27.42 2.77
C ASP A 551 -34.93 -26.51 2.58
N ALA A 552 -35.34 -26.16 1.36
CA ALA A 552 -36.63 -25.50 1.12
C ALA A 552 -37.59 -26.29 0.23
N ILE A 553 -38.89 -25.99 0.32
CA ILE A 553 -39.92 -26.41 -0.64
C ILE A 553 -40.65 -25.17 -1.16
N ASP A 554 -40.61 -24.92 -2.47
CA ASP A 554 -41.43 -23.84 -3.07
C ASP A 554 -42.11 -24.21 -4.38
N LEU A 555 -43.16 -23.46 -4.69
CA LEU A 555 -43.86 -23.50 -5.97
C LEU A 555 -43.61 -22.19 -6.70
N VAL A 556 -43.03 -22.27 -7.90
CA VAL A 556 -42.69 -21.11 -8.73
C VAL A 556 -43.37 -21.21 -10.09
N PRO A 557 -43.73 -20.11 -10.76
CA PRO A 557 -44.16 -20.16 -12.15
C PRO A 557 -43.05 -20.75 -13.02
N THR A 558 -43.34 -21.78 -13.83
CA THR A 558 -42.32 -22.46 -14.66
C THR A 558 -41.57 -21.49 -15.57
N ALA A 559 -42.27 -20.46 -16.05
CA ALA A 559 -41.69 -19.40 -16.87
C ALA A 559 -40.59 -18.59 -16.17
N SER A 560 -40.61 -18.48 -14.84
CA SER A 560 -39.56 -17.78 -14.07
C SER A 560 -38.24 -18.56 -14.09
N LEU A 561 -38.29 -19.89 -14.17
CA LEU A 561 -37.09 -20.73 -14.30
C LEU A 561 -36.53 -20.72 -15.73
N THR A 562 -37.40 -20.79 -16.75
CA THR A 562 -36.94 -20.74 -18.15
C THR A 562 -36.44 -19.37 -18.58
N ASN A 563 -36.88 -18.31 -17.88
CA ASN A 563 -36.47 -16.94 -18.10
C ASN A 563 -35.57 -16.41 -16.97
N ALA A 564 -34.91 -17.30 -16.22
CA ALA A 564 -33.96 -16.92 -15.18
C ALA A 564 -32.91 -15.93 -15.74
N PRO A 565 -32.61 -14.82 -15.05
CA PRO A 565 -31.46 -13.97 -15.37
C PRO A 565 -30.19 -14.81 -15.47
N ARG A 566 -29.44 -14.62 -16.56
CA ARG A 566 -28.07 -15.11 -16.76
C ARG A 566 -27.23 -13.93 -17.20
N LEU A 567 -25.93 -13.93 -16.88
CA LEU A 567 -25.01 -12.96 -17.45
C LEU A 567 -25.01 -13.06 -18.99
N GLU A 568 -25.24 -11.93 -19.67
CA GLU A 568 -25.21 -11.81 -21.14
C GLU A 568 -24.15 -10.79 -21.58
N SER A 569 -23.84 -9.79 -20.75
CA SER A 569 -22.81 -8.77 -21.04
C SER A 569 -22.19 -8.16 -19.78
N LEU A 570 -21.01 -7.57 -19.92
CA LEU A 570 -20.33 -6.75 -18.91
C LEU A 570 -20.22 -5.30 -19.39
N THR A 571 -20.10 -4.36 -18.46
CA THR A 571 -19.58 -3.01 -18.69
C THR A 571 -18.48 -2.70 -17.69
N LEU A 572 -17.57 -1.79 -18.02
CA LEU A 572 -16.44 -1.40 -17.18
C LEU A 572 -16.41 0.12 -17.00
N SER A 573 -16.20 0.58 -15.77
CA SER A 573 -16.21 2.00 -15.38
C SER A 573 -15.02 2.35 -14.49
N PRO A 574 -14.23 3.40 -14.80
CA PRO A 574 -14.32 4.23 -15.99
C PRO A 574 -13.99 3.43 -17.27
N SER A 575 -14.54 3.81 -18.42
CA SER A 575 -14.19 3.18 -19.71
C SER A 575 -12.90 3.74 -20.32
N SER A 576 -12.47 4.92 -19.88
CA SER A 576 -11.15 5.48 -20.17
C SER A 576 -10.75 6.48 -19.09
N VAL A 577 -9.46 6.50 -18.70
CA VAL A 577 -8.92 7.45 -17.71
C VAL A 577 -7.47 7.80 -18.02
N ALA A 578 -7.00 8.94 -17.53
CA ALA A 578 -5.58 9.30 -17.50
C ALA A 578 -5.12 9.51 -16.05
N ILE A 579 -3.97 8.96 -15.68
CA ILE A 579 -3.35 9.02 -14.34
C ILE A 579 -1.83 9.15 -14.49
N ALA A 580 -1.13 9.60 -13.45
CA ALA A 580 0.34 9.67 -13.46
C ALA A 580 0.99 8.28 -13.22
N ALA A 581 2.26 8.15 -13.59
CA ALA A 581 3.06 6.96 -13.28
C ALA A 581 3.05 6.64 -11.77
N GLY A 582 2.79 5.38 -11.42
CA GLY A 582 2.69 4.91 -10.03
C GLY A 582 1.39 5.25 -9.28
N GLU A 583 0.44 5.99 -9.87
CA GLU A 583 -0.89 6.18 -9.25
C GLU A 583 -1.78 4.93 -9.37
N SER A 584 -2.74 4.79 -8.45
CA SER A 584 -3.76 3.73 -8.48
C SER A 584 -5.16 4.27 -8.77
N ILE A 585 -5.99 3.49 -9.46
CA ILE A 585 -7.42 3.76 -9.65
C ILE A 585 -8.25 2.48 -9.68
N ASP A 586 -9.43 2.52 -9.09
CA ASP A 586 -10.35 1.38 -9.00
C ASP A 586 -11.28 1.31 -10.22
N PHE A 587 -11.36 0.15 -10.87
CA PHE A 587 -12.27 -0.13 -11.99
C PHE A 587 -13.45 -1.01 -11.55
N THR A 588 -14.67 -0.49 -11.61
CA THR A 588 -15.88 -1.27 -11.33
C THR A 588 -16.41 -1.94 -12.60
N ALA A 589 -16.48 -3.27 -12.58
CA ALA A 589 -17.19 -4.04 -13.59
C ALA A 589 -18.66 -4.26 -13.15
N LEU A 590 -19.61 -4.18 -14.09
CA LEU A 590 -21.03 -4.46 -13.84
C LEU A 590 -21.56 -5.48 -14.85
N GLY A 591 -22.15 -6.56 -14.35
CA GLY A 591 -22.85 -7.57 -15.15
C GLY A 591 -24.27 -7.15 -15.49
N PHE A 592 -24.72 -7.53 -16.69
CA PHE A 592 -26.09 -7.35 -17.16
C PHE A 592 -26.65 -8.64 -17.74
N ASP A 593 -27.93 -8.88 -17.47
CA ASP A 593 -28.66 -10.05 -17.93
C ASP A 593 -29.16 -9.93 -19.37
N GLN A 594 -29.79 -11.00 -19.88
CA GLN A 594 -30.37 -11.03 -21.23
C GLN A 594 -31.52 -10.04 -21.48
N PHE A 595 -31.98 -9.32 -20.45
CA PHE A 595 -33.00 -8.28 -20.52
C PHE A 595 -32.42 -6.87 -20.31
N GLY A 596 -31.13 -6.76 -20.00
CA GLY A 596 -30.45 -5.49 -19.69
C GLY A 596 -30.63 -5.03 -18.24
N ALA A 597 -31.04 -5.90 -17.33
CA ALA A 597 -31.05 -5.62 -15.89
C ALA A 597 -29.67 -5.98 -15.28
N PRO A 598 -29.18 -5.24 -14.26
CA PRO A 598 -27.96 -5.61 -13.56
C PRO A 598 -28.04 -7.01 -12.93
N ILE A 599 -26.95 -7.77 -13.00
CA ILE A 599 -26.79 -9.07 -12.37
C ILE A 599 -25.40 -9.20 -11.76
N ALA A 600 -25.31 -9.81 -10.58
CA ALA A 600 -24.06 -10.16 -9.92
C ALA A 600 -23.21 -11.10 -10.78
N ALA A 601 -21.88 -10.93 -10.75
CA ALA A 601 -20.95 -11.69 -11.56
C ALA A 601 -19.57 -11.78 -10.89
N ASN A 602 -18.96 -12.96 -10.91
CA ASN A 602 -17.57 -13.15 -10.50
C ASN A 602 -16.66 -12.70 -11.64
N VAL A 603 -16.05 -11.52 -11.51
CA VAL A 603 -15.25 -10.89 -12.58
C VAL A 603 -13.78 -11.13 -12.35
N ASP A 604 -13.11 -11.69 -13.37
CA ASP A 604 -11.66 -11.76 -13.48
C ASP A 604 -11.15 -10.48 -14.19
N PHE A 605 -10.10 -9.87 -13.65
CA PHE A 605 -9.46 -8.66 -14.18
C PHE A 605 -8.06 -8.97 -14.72
N ALA A 606 -7.72 -8.36 -15.85
CA ALA A 606 -6.38 -8.40 -16.44
C ALA A 606 -5.98 -7.03 -17.00
N ALA A 607 -4.68 -6.75 -17.05
CA ALA A 607 -4.13 -5.53 -17.64
C ALA A 607 -2.99 -5.87 -18.62
N THR A 608 -2.85 -5.11 -19.70
CA THR A 608 -1.75 -5.29 -20.67
C THR A 608 -0.39 -4.77 -20.19
N GLY A 609 -0.34 -4.19 -18.99
CA GLY A 609 0.84 -3.65 -18.32
C GLY A 609 0.42 -2.81 -17.10
N GLY A 610 1.32 -2.64 -16.13
CA GLY A 610 0.94 -2.24 -14.77
C GLY A 610 0.55 -3.44 -13.91
N ALA A 611 -0.01 -3.18 -12.73
CA ALA A 611 -0.58 -4.20 -11.86
C ALA A 611 -2.09 -3.97 -11.74
N ILE A 612 -2.89 -5.04 -11.76
CA ILE A 612 -4.30 -5.01 -11.39
C ILE A 612 -4.60 -6.22 -10.52
N ASP A 613 -5.35 -6.01 -9.44
CA ASP A 613 -5.91 -7.10 -8.64
C ASP A 613 -7.34 -7.47 -9.09
N GLN A 614 -7.91 -8.51 -8.50
CA GLN A 614 -9.22 -9.01 -8.90
C GLN A 614 -10.39 -8.30 -8.19
N THR A 615 -10.12 -7.24 -7.42
CA THR A 615 -11.12 -6.22 -7.01
C THR A 615 -11.24 -5.11 -8.06
N GLY A 616 -10.34 -5.09 -9.06
CA GLY A 616 -10.31 -4.12 -10.14
C GLY A 616 -9.41 -2.90 -9.88
N ARG A 617 -8.62 -2.91 -8.81
CA ARG A 617 -7.71 -1.80 -8.49
C ARG A 617 -6.46 -1.87 -9.36
N PHE A 618 -6.38 -0.98 -10.34
CA PHE A 618 -5.21 -0.80 -11.19
C PHE A 618 -4.16 0.07 -10.50
N THR A 619 -2.88 -0.21 -10.72
CA THR A 619 -1.75 0.68 -10.40
C THR A 619 -0.84 0.83 -11.61
N ALA A 620 -0.58 2.08 -12.00
CA ALA A 620 0.20 2.45 -13.17
C ALA A 620 1.66 1.97 -13.05
N PRO A 621 2.24 1.39 -14.12
CA PRO A 621 3.68 1.17 -14.18
C PRO A 621 4.44 2.49 -14.28
N ALA A 622 5.75 2.46 -14.04
CA ALA A 622 6.63 3.61 -14.19
C ALA A 622 6.91 4.02 -15.66
N ALA A 623 6.34 3.32 -16.64
CA ALA A 623 6.50 3.63 -18.05
C ALA A 623 5.20 4.26 -18.59
N PRO A 624 5.24 5.50 -19.11
CA PRO A 624 4.06 6.15 -19.69
C PRO A 624 3.59 5.42 -20.96
N GLY A 625 2.30 5.52 -21.25
CA GLY A 625 1.67 4.83 -22.39
C GLY A 625 0.22 4.41 -22.15
N ALA A 626 -0.38 3.79 -23.16
CA ALA A 626 -1.76 3.30 -23.10
C ALA A 626 -1.80 1.81 -22.75
N PHE A 627 -2.58 1.45 -21.72
CA PHE A 627 -2.80 0.09 -21.25
C PHE A 627 -4.29 -0.26 -21.32
N THR A 628 -4.61 -1.49 -21.68
CA THR A 628 -5.99 -1.99 -21.70
C THR A 628 -6.25 -2.79 -20.44
N ILE A 629 -7.34 -2.44 -19.74
CA ILE A 629 -7.92 -3.24 -18.67
C ILE A 629 -9.03 -4.08 -19.27
N THR A 630 -9.00 -5.39 -19.04
CA THR A 630 -10.01 -6.34 -19.48
C THR A 630 -10.69 -6.95 -18.27
N ALA A 631 -12.02 -6.91 -18.24
CA ALA A 631 -12.84 -7.58 -17.24
C ALA A 631 -13.62 -8.72 -17.91
N THR A 632 -13.54 -9.93 -17.37
CA THR A 632 -14.18 -11.13 -17.97
C THR A 632 -14.98 -11.91 -16.93
N SER A 633 -16.13 -12.44 -17.32
CA SER A 633 -16.95 -13.31 -16.47
C SER A 633 -17.93 -14.13 -17.31
N GLY A 634 -18.06 -15.43 -17.06
CA GLY A 634 -19.02 -16.31 -17.76
C GLY A 634 -18.89 -16.37 -19.29
N GLY A 635 -17.78 -15.89 -19.86
CA GLY A 635 -17.58 -15.71 -21.30
C GLY A 635 -18.01 -14.34 -21.87
N ALA A 636 -18.61 -13.48 -21.05
CA ALA A 636 -18.77 -12.05 -21.35
C ALA A 636 -17.47 -11.29 -21.03
N THR A 637 -17.23 -10.20 -21.76
CA THR A 637 -15.98 -9.40 -21.69
C THR A 637 -16.28 -7.90 -21.81
N ALA A 638 -15.56 -7.07 -21.07
CA ALA A 638 -15.55 -5.61 -21.22
C ALA A 638 -14.10 -5.08 -21.16
N GLU A 639 -13.85 -3.95 -21.83
CA GLU A 639 -12.52 -3.32 -21.92
C GLU A 639 -12.58 -1.85 -21.52
N ALA A 640 -11.49 -1.34 -20.94
CA ALA A 640 -11.25 0.07 -20.67
C ALA A 640 -9.79 0.45 -20.95
N THR A 641 -9.51 1.74 -21.18
CA THR A 641 -8.15 2.22 -21.49
C THR A 641 -7.62 3.14 -20.38
N VAL A 642 -6.47 2.79 -19.78
CA VAL A 642 -5.67 3.71 -18.96
C VAL A 642 -4.63 4.37 -19.85
N LEU A 643 -4.54 5.69 -19.81
CA LEU A 643 -3.36 6.43 -20.26
C LEU A 643 -2.51 6.80 -19.04
N VAL A 644 -1.28 6.30 -18.99
CA VAL A 644 -0.29 6.71 -17.98
C VAL A 644 0.52 7.85 -18.56
N LEU A 645 0.47 8.99 -17.89
CA LEU A 645 1.20 10.22 -18.24
C LEU A 645 2.65 10.15 -17.72
N GLY A 646 3.56 10.84 -18.40
CA GLY A 646 4.93 11.09 -17.91
C GLY A 646 4.96 11.95 -16.64
N GLU A 647 6.16 12.14 -16.09
CA GLU A 647 6.38 13.11 -15.02
C GLU A 647 6.15 14.56 -15.50
N ALA A 648 6.09 15.52 -14.57
CA ALA A 648 5.98 16.93 -14.92
C ALA A 648 7.37 17.59 -15.00
N PRO A 649 7.66 18.44 -16.01
CA PRO A 649 8.96 19.08 -16.19
C PRO A 649 9.49 19.77 -14.92
N VAL A 650 10.75 19.51 -14.56
CA VAL A 650 11.41 20.09 -13.38
C VAL A 650 12.29 21.27 -13.79
N VAL A 651 12.22 22.40 -13.07
CA VAL A 651 13.10 23.57 -13.31
C VAL A 651 14.50 23.30 -12.75
N VAL A 652 15.39 22.74 -13.58
CA VAL A 652 16.80 22.47 -13.26
C VAL A 652 17.65 23.74 -13.10
N SER A 653 17.33 24.80 -13.83
CA SER A 653 17.93 26.12 -13.63
C SER A 653 16.85 27.20 -13.68
N PRO A 654 16.61 27.94 -12.57
CA PRO A 654 15.63 29.01 -12.53
C PRO A 654 15.86 30.09 -13.59
N ALA A 655 14.78 30.83 -13.91
CA ALA A 655 14.84 31.96 -14.82
C ALA A 655 15.89 32.99 -14.33
N ALA A 656 16.90 33.24 -15.15
CA ALA A 656 18.00 34.17 -14.89
C ALA A 656 18.12 35.24 -15.99
N ALA A 657 18.77 36.36 -15.68
CA ALA A 657 19.00 37.49 -16.58
C ALA A 657 20.45 37.96 -16.53
N SER A 658 21.05 38.21 -17.69
CA SER A 658 22.37 38.83 -17.82
C SER A 658 22.44 39.78 -19.03
N PRO A 659 22.88 41.04 -18.87
CA PRO A 659 23.12 41.74 -17.60
C PRO A 659 21.80 42.08 -16.86
N SER A 660 21.82 42.03 -15.52
CA SER A 660 20.74 42.56 -14.68
C SER A 660 21.34 43.37 -13.51
N PRO A 661 21.09 44.69 -13.40
CA PRO A 661 20.29 45.51 -14.31
C PRO A 661 20.83 45.58 -15.74
N ALA A 662 19.92 45.62 -16.72
CA ALA A 662 20.24 45.76 -18.15
C ALA A 662 20.43 47.25 -18.51
N PRO A 663 21.65 47.76 -18.77
CA PRO A 663 21.89 49.20 -18.85
C PRO A 663 21.40 49.80 -20.17
N ASP A 664 21.72 49.15 -21.29
CA ASP A 664 21.27 49.51 -22.62
C ASP A 664 19.78 49.20 -22.86
N GLY A 665 19.25 48.18 -22.18
CA GLY A 665 17.91 47.64 -22.34
C GLY A 665 17.85 46.38 -23.19
N ILE A 666 18.96 45.66 -23.35
CA ILE A 666 19.01 44.32 -23.94
C ILE A 666 19.45 43.35 -22.84
N VAL A 667 18.74 42.25 -22.68
CA VAL A 667 19.06 41.23 -21.65
C VAL A 667 18.93 39.83 -22.21
N SER A 668 19.95 39.01 -22.01
CA SER A 668 19.87 37.57 -22.24
C SER A 668 19.17 36.92 -21.06
N LEU A 669 18.10 36.19 -21.35
CA LEU A 669 17.34 35.38 -20.41
C LEU A 669 17.67 33.91 -20.62
N SER A 670 17.91 33.20 -19.53
CA SER A 670 18.11 31.74 -19.54
C SER A 670 17.20 31.07 -18.52
N VAL A 671 16.81 29.84 -18.81
CA VAL A 671 16.14 28.89 -17.91
C VAL A 671 16.49 27.49 -18.40
N LEU A 672 16.49 26.49 -17.53
CA LEU A 672 16.59 25.08 -17.94
C LEU A 672 15.52 24.26 -17.23
N GLY A 673 14.78 23.48 -18.00
CA GLY A 673 13.96 22.38 -17.52
C GLY A 673 14.64 21.05 -17.83
N ASP A 674 14.23 19.99 -17.14
CA ASP A 674 14.48 18.61 -17.54
C ASP A 674 13.29 17.73 -17.14
N ASP A 675 13.21 16.53 -17.68
CA ASP A 675 11.95 15.79 -17.87
C ASP A 675 12.23 14.29 -18.10
N ASP A 676 11.26 13.40 -17.86
CA ASP A 676 11.44 11.97 -18.17
C ASP A 676 11.42 11.70 -19.68
N GLY A 677 10.70 12.51 -20.45
CA GLY A 677 10.81 12.65 -21.90
C GLY A 677 12.11 13.34 -22.36
N GLY A 678 12.86 13.95 -21.44
CA GLY A 678 14.15 14.62 -21.65
C GLY A 678 14.05 16.03 -22.23
N GLU A 679 14.87 16.94 -21.70
CA GLU A 679 14.89 18.39 -22.00
C GLU A 679 14.61 18.80 -23.46
N ALA A 680 15.17 18.09 -24.44
CA ALA A 680 15.05 18.44 -25.86
C ALA A 680 13.60 18.43 -26.40
N ASN A 681 12.68 17.73 -25.73
CA ASN A 681 11.25 17.69 -26.07
C ASN A 681 10.44 18.81 -25.41
N LEU A 682 11.02 19.55 -24.46
CA LEU A 682 10.35 20.62 -23.73
C LEU A 682 10.16 21.90 -24.56
N THR A 683 9.04 22.58 -24.34
CA THR A 683 8.67 23.87 -24.93
C THR A 683 8.68 24.96 -23.86
N TYR A 684 9.43 26.05 -24.10
CA TYR A 684 9.56 27.17 -23.16
C TYR A 684 8.79 28.39 -23.67
N THR A 685 7.94 28.96 -22.82
CA THR A 685 7.06 30.10 -23.14
C THR A 685 7.20 31.21 -22.10
N TRP A 686 7.90 32.29 -22.46
CA TRP A 686 8.08 33.49 -21.66
C TRP A 686 6.92 34.48 -21.80
N SER A 687 6.62 35.17 -20.71
CA SER A 687 5.57 36.19 -20.57
C SER A 687 5.99 37.27 -19.58
N VAL A 688 5.26 38.40 -19.58
CA VAL A 688 5.38 39.47 -18.57
C VAL A 688 4.19 39.39 -17.63
N VAL A 689 4.44 39.54 -16.33
CA VAL A 689 3.42 39.60 -15.29
C VAL A 689 3.00 41.05 -15.08
N GLY A 690 1.68 41.32 -15.08
CA GLY A 690 1.14 42.63 -14.75
C GLY A 690 1.27 43.68 -15.88
N SER A 691 1.74 44.88 -15.54
CA SER A 691 1.86 46.02 -16.46
C SER A 691 3.32 46.52 -16.49
N PRO A 692 4.09 46.25 -17.56
CA PRO A 692 5.50 46.62 -17.62
C PRO A 692 5.71 48.14 -17.75
N PRO A 693 6.88 48.68 -17.33
CA PRO A 693 7.22 50.10 -17.48
C PRO A 693 7.18 50.62 -18.93
N GLY A 694 7.41 49.74 -19.91
CA GLY A 694 7.38 50.09 -21.33
C GLY A 694 7.12 48.87 -22.22
N ALA A 695 7.14 49.08 -23.53
CA ALA A 695 7.08 48.00 -24.51
C ALA A 695 8.24 47.00 -24.32
N PHE A 696 7.95 45.73 -24.53
CA PHE A 696 8.89 44.61 -24.40
C PHE A 696 8.72 43.62 -25.56
N GLY A 697 9.66 42.71 -25.71
CA GLY A 697 9.57 41.58 -26.63
C GLY A 697 10.73 40.60 -26.45
N PHE A 698 10.56 39.36 -26.93
CA PHE A 698 11.54 38.28 -26.88
C PHE A 698 12.01 37.92 -28.31
N THR A 699 13.28 37.54 -28.49
CA THR A 699 13.81 37.13 -29.80
C THR A 699 13.38 35.72 -30.22
N VAL A 700 13.19 34.82 -29.25
CA VAL A 700 12.64 33.46 -29.42
C VAL A 700 11.63 33.19 -28.31
N ASN A 701 10.49 32.58 -28.64
CA ASN A 701 9.47 32.20 -27.65
C ASN A 701 8.65 30.99 -28.13
N GLY A 702 8.03 30.23 -27.21
CA GLY A 702 7.11 29.14 -27.52
C GLY A 702 7.75 27.93 -28.22
N THR A 703 9.01 27.63 -27.91
CA THR A 703 9.78 26.50 -28.50
C THR A 703 10.85 26.01 -27.52
N ASN A 704 11.47 24.85 -27.76
CA ASN A 704 12.64 24.40 -26.98
C ASN A 704 13.76 25.46 -26.94
N ALA A 705 14.04 26.09 -28.08
CA ALA A 705 15.11 27.09 -28.20
C ALA A 705 14.92 28.30 -27.26
N ALA A 706 13.69 28.63 -26.86
CA ALA A 706 13.40 29.75 -25.97
C ALA A 706 13.90 29.57 -24.53
N LYS A 707 14.47 28.40 -24.17
CA LYS A 707 15.27 28.22 -22.95
C LYS A 707 16.45 29.21 -22.84
N ASN A 708 16.93 29.70 -23.99
CA ASN A 708 17.77 30.91 -24.07
C ASN A 708 17.11 31.91 -25.03
N THR A 709 16.77 33.09 -24.56
CA THR A 709 16.14 34.14 -25.38
C THR A 709 16.67 35.52 -25.01
N THR A 710 16.50 36.52 -25.86
CA THR A 710 16.88 37.90 -25.57
C THR A 710 15.61 38.74 -25.39
N ALA A 711 15.46 39.37 -24.24
CA ALA A 711 14.40 40.36 -24.02
C ALA A 711 14.91 41.79 -24.27
N MET A 712 14.02 42.64 -24.81
CA MET A 712 14.29 44.04 -25.08
C MET A 712 13.42 44.94 -24.20
N LEU A 713 14.03 45.80 -23.39
CA LEU A 713 13.38 46.60 -22.34
C LEU A 713 13.42 48.09 -22.71
N SER A 714 12.32 48.61 -23.26
CA SER A 714 12.32 49.97 -23.87
C SER A 714 12.39 51.14 -22.88
N GLN A 715 12.10 50.94 -21.59
CA GLN A 715 12.11 52.00 -20.57
C GLN A 715 12.87 51.57 -19.30
N SER A 716 13.35 52.55 -18.54
CA SER A 716 13.92 52.35 -17.20
C SER A 716 12.83 51.97 -16.21
N GLY A 717 13.12 50.98 -15.35
CA GLY A 717 12.17 50.40 -14.42
C GLY A 717 12.42 48.90 -14.24
N ASP A 718 11.53 48.24 -13.54
CA ASP A 718 11.62 46.81 -13.22
C ASP A 718 10.52 46.04 -13.97
N TYR A 719 10.86 44.90 -14.56
CA TYR A 719 10.00 44.06 -15.40
C TYR A 719 9.89 42.67 -14.79
N ASP A 720 8.69 42.27 -14.35
CA ASP A 720 8.43 40.93 -13.81
C ASP A 720 8.08 39.95 -14.93
N LEU A 721 8.83 38.86 -15.00
CA LEU A 721 8.75 37.82 -16.02
C LEU A 721 8.29 36.49 -15.43
N LEU A 722 7.65 35.68 -16.28
CA LEU A 722 7.22 34.31 -16.00
C LEU A 722 7.50 33.46 -17.24
N VAL A 723 8.24 32.37 -17.08
CA VAL A 723 8.38 31.32 -18.10
C VAL A 723 7.64 30.06 -17.67
N THR A 724 6.85 29.52 -18.58
CA THR A 724 6.25 28.18 -18.47
C THR A 724 7.05 27.20 -19.33
N ILE A 725 7.41 26.06 -18.74
CA ILE A 725 8.04 24.92 -19.40
C ILE A 725 6.96 23.85 -19.57
N THR A 726 6.82 23.24 -20.74
CA THR A 726 5.76 22.27 -21.05
C THR A 726 6.35 21.09 -21.83
N ASP A 727 5.94 19.86 -21.51
CA ASP A 727 6.33 18.62 -22.18
C ASP A 727 5.48 18.33 -23.44
N ALA A 728 5.45 17.05 -23.85
CA ALA A 728 4.60 16.55 -24.94
C ALA A 728 3.20 16.07 -24.48
N ASP A 729 3.04 15.71 -23.20
CA ASP A 729 1.80 15.17 -22.62
C ASP A 729 0.83 16.27 -22.13
N GLY A 730 1.36 17.47 -21.88
CA GLY A 730 0.66 18.67 -21.42
C GLY A 730 0.98 19.11 -19.98
N ASN A 731 1.89 18.44 -19.27
CA ASN A 731 2.33 18.86 -17.93
C ASN A 731 3.20 20.12 -18.03
N SER A 732 3.30 20.88 -16.93
CA SER A 732 4.13 22.09 -16.93
C SER A 732 4.64 22.52 -15.56
N ALA A 733 5.77 23.22 -15.58
CA ALA A 733 6.31 23.96 -14.44
C ALA A 733 6.67 25.40 -14.84
N THR A 734 6.92 26.24 -13.84
CA THR A 734 7.08 27.68 -14.04
C THR A 734 8.27 28.26 -13.26
N SER A 735 8.91 29.29 -13.81
CA SER A 735 9.93 30.07 -13.13
C SER A 735 9.72 31.58 -13.29
N HIS A 736 10.05 32.35 -12.24
CA HIS A 736 9.81 33.80 -12.14
C HIS A 736 11.13 34.57 -12.01
N LEU A 737 11.18 35.77 -12.60
CA LEU A 737 12.37 36.62 -12.64
C LEU A 737 11.99 38.10 -12.78
N THR A 738 12.60 38.98 -11.97
CA THR A 738 12.49 40.44 -12.15
C THR A 738 13.77 40.98 -12.79
N VAL A 739 13.65 41.82 -13.81
CA VAL A 739 14.80 42.47 -14.49
C VAL A 739 14.68 43.99 -14.43
N SER A 740 15.74 44.64 -13.94
CA SER A 740 15.82 46.11 -13.82
C SER A 740 16.52 46.77 -15.00
N ARG A 741 16.22 48.04 -15.28
CA ARG A 741 16.99 48.92 -16.17
C ARG A 741 17.32 50.25 -15.48
N ARG A 742 18.62 50.57 -15.37
CA ARG A 742 19.21 51.70 -14.61
C ARG A 742 20.20 52.48 -15.49
N ALA A 743 20.55 53.71 -15.09
CA ALA A 743 21.43 54.61 -15.88
C ALA A 743 22.56 55.25 -15.05
N PHE A 744 23.64 55.64 -15.72
CA PHE A 744 24.83 56.29 -15.17
C PHE A 744 24.76 57.83 -15.24
N VAL A 745 25.67 58.53 -14.56
CA VAL A 745 25.87 60.00 -14.67
C VAL A 745 27.20 60.33 -15.36
N ALA A 746 28.27 59.59 -15.06
CA ALA A 746 29.53 59.60 -15.81
C ALA A 746 30.32 58.30 -15.54
N GLN A 747 31.13 57.85 -16.50
CA GLN A 747 32.11 56.78 -16.30
C GLN A 747 33.37 57.06 -17.13
N TYR A 748 34.52 57.13 -16.47
CA TYR A 748 35.83 57.27 -17.09
C TYR A 748 36.65 56.01 -16.77
N GLN A 749 36.89 55.18 -17.78
CA GLN A 749 37.67 53.95 -17.59
C GLN A 749 39.17 54.24 -17.44
N ALA A 750 39.66 55.27 -18.15
CA ALA A 750 41.08 55.62 -18.31
C ALA A 750 41.89 54.71 -19.25
N ASP A 751 41.21 54.03 -20.18
CA ASP A 751 41.78 53.12 -21.17
C ASP A 751 42.63 53.80 -22.27
N GLU A 752 42.68 55.14 -22.33
CA GLU A 752 43.37 55.86 -23.41
C GLU A 752 44.88 55.61 -23.42
N THR A 753 45.47 55.41 -24.60
CA THR A 753 46.92 55.29 -24.74
C THR A 753 47.64 56.65 -24.84
N GLY A 754 47.05 57.71 -24.28
CA GLY A 754 47.54 59.09 -24.35
C GLY A 754 46.61 60.07 -25.09
N GLY A 755 46.57 61.30 -24.60
CA GLY A 755 45.72 62.38 -25.10
C GLY A 755 45.79 63.60 -24.16
N ALA A 756 44.86 64.55 -24.32
CA ALA A 756 44.64 65.65 -23.36
C ALA A 756 43.19 65.65 -22.80
N THR A 757 42.49 64.55 -23.03
CA THR A 757 41.08 64.30 -22.70
C THR A 757 41.00 62.92 -22.06
N LEU A 758 40.09 62.77 -21.10
CA LEU A 758 39.67 61.52 -20.48
C LEU A 758 38.17 61.37 -20.79
N ALA A 759 37.81 60.36 -21.58
CA ALA A 759 36.50 60.24 -22.20
C ALA A 759 35.44 59.66 -21.26
N ASP A 760 34.19 60.06 -21.46
CA ASP A 760 33.03 59.52 -20.75
C ASP A 760 32.38 58.33 -21.48
N SER A 761 32.74 57.11 -21.06
CA SER A 761 32.16 55.85 -21.54
C SER A 761 30.68 55.65 -21.19
N SER A 762 30.09 56.46 -20.30
CA SER A 762 28.68 56.29 -19.91
C SER A 762 27.68 56.70 -20.98
N GLY A 763 28.11 57.46 -22.00
CA GLY A 763 27.25 58.04 -23.02
C GLY A 763 26.50 59.30 -22.59
N ALA A 764 26.77 59.85 -21.40
CA ALA A 764 26.26 61.16 -20.99
C ALA A 764 26.98 62.33 -21.73
N GLY A 765 28.19 62.10 -22.22
CA GLY A 765 29.01 63.07 -22.95
C GLY A 765 29.83 63.98 -22.03
N ALA A 766 30.23 63.47 -20.87
CA ALA A 766 30.85 64.23 -19.78
C ALA A 766 32.39 64.36 -19.85
N ASP A 767 33.00 64.27 -21.04
CA ASP A 767 34.46 64.25 -21.24
C ASP A 767 35.25 65.25 -20.37
N ALA A 768 36.28 64.75 -19.67
CA ALA A 768 37.16 65.52 -18.81
C ALA A 768 38.46 65.95 -19.52
N SER A 769 39.10 67.02 -19.04
CA SER A 769 40.32 67.59 -19.65
C SER A 769 41.54 67.46 -18.72
N LEU A 770 42.70 67.07 -19.28
CA LEU A 770 43.90 66.70 -18.53
C LEU A 770 44.94 67.83 -18.50
N THR A 771 45.44 68.18 -17.32
CA THR A 771 46.36 69.30 -17.09
C THR A 771 47.52 68.91 -16.18
N GLY A 772 48.74 69.38 -16.48
CA GLY A 772 49.94 69.14 -15.64
C GLY A 772 50.74 67.93 -16.08
N ALA A 773 51.29 67.17 -15.12
CA ALA A 773 52.12 66.00 -15.37
C ALA A 773 51.33 64.69 -15.16
N TYR A 774 51.05 64.00 -16.26
CA TYR A 774 50.30 62.74 -16.26
C TYR A 774 50.81 61.84 -17.39
N SER A 775 50.51 60.55 -17.25
CA SER A 775 50.67 59.52 -18.28
C SER A 775 49.48 58.55 -18.23
N PHE A 776 49.41 57.66 -19.20
CA PHE A 776 48.57 56.47 -19.11
C PHE A 776 49.48 55.24 -19.05
N SER A 777 49.18 54.32 -18.14
CA SER A 777 49.99 53.14 -17.84
C SER A 777 49.10 51.95 -17.46
N GLU A 778 49.68 50.76 -17.26
CA GLU A 778 48.96 49.51 -16.97
C GLU A 778 48.08 49.63 -15.71
N GLY A 779 46.78 49.38 -15.87
CA GLY A 779 45.76 49.67 -14.87
C GLY A 779 45.59 48.62 -13.77
N ARG A 780 44.44 48.68 -13.11
CA ARG A 780 43.80 47.54 -12.43
C ARG A 780 42.96 46.76 -13.43
N ILE A 781 42.33 47.44 -14.36
CA ILE A 781 41.70 46.94 -15.58
C ILE A 781 42.37 47.72 -16.73
N ASP A 782 42.71 47.04 -17.84
CA ASP A 782 43.34 47.60 -19.04
C ASP A 782 44.36 48.75 -18.80
N ASN A 783 44.01 50.04 -18.98
CA ASN A 783 44.90 51.17 -18.63
C ASN A 783 44.33 52.08 -17.54
N ALA A 784 45.21 52.85 -16.89
CA ALA A 784 44.87 53.84 -15.87
C ALA A 784 45.52 55.21 -16.13
N LEU A 785 44.89 56.27 -15.58
CA LEU A 785 45.39 57.63 -15.57
C LEU A 785 46.39 57.81 -14.42
N ASP A 786 47.66 57.89 -14.76
CA ASP A 786 48.80 57.99 -13.86
C ASP A 786 49.16 59.47 -13.63
N LEU A 787 48.99 59.96 -12.40
CA LEU A 787 49.17 61.38 -12.04
C LEU A 787 50.44 61.57 -11.21
N SER A 788 51.36 62.40 -11.71
CA SER A 788 52.61 62.78 -11.02
C SER A 788 52.65 64.29 -10.78
N GLY A 789 51.59 64.80 -10.14
CA GLY A 789 51.34 66.24 -9.99
C GLY A 789 50.50 66.89 -11.11
N GLY A 790 49.90 66.08 -11.98
CA GLY A 790 48.83 66.47 -12.89
C GLY A 790 47.44 66.26 -12.29
N TYR A 791 46.39 66.59 -13.06
CA TYR A 791 44.99 66.43 -12.66
C TYR A 791 44.04 66.41 -13.86
N ALA A 792 42.88 65.78 -13.70
CA ALA A 792 41.75 65.90 -14.62
C ALA A 792 40.80 67.01 -14.15
N THR A 793 40.11 67.68 -15.09
CA THR A 793 39.05 68.66 -14.82
C THR A 793 37.78 68.22 -15.54
N LEU A 794 36.74 67.90 -14.78
CA LEU A 794 35.43 67.43 -15.24
C LEU A 794 34.51 68.63 -15.61
N PRO A 795 33.40 68.38 -16.35
CA PRO A 795 32.42 69.42 -16.66
C PRO A 795 31.86 70.15 -15.43
N ALA A 796 31.34 71.36 -15.64
CA ALA A 796 30.61 72.10 -14.62
C ALA A 796 29.28 71.39 -14.29
N GLY A 797 28.83 71.50 -13.03
CA GLY A 797 27.54 70.92 -12.59
C GLY A 797 27.49 69.38 -12.56
N ILE A 798 28.61 68.66 -12.71
CA ILE A 798 28.65 67.19 -12.83
C ILE A 798 28.08 66.42 -11.61
N VAL A 799 27.81 67.11 -10.50
CA VAL A 799 27.13 66.57 -9.31
C VAL A 799 25.86 67.34 -8.88
N SER A 800 25.41 68.35 -9.64
CA SER A 800 24.36 69.28 -9.20
C SER A 800 22.95 68.66 -9.10
N GLY A 801 22.73 67.53 -9.77
CA GLY A 801 21.47 66.77 -9.74
C GLY A 801 21.46 65.55 -8.81
N LEU A 802 22.43 65.43 -7.89
CA LEU A 802 22.60 64.22 -7.06
C LEU A 802 22.12 64.44 -5.62
N ASP A 803 20.99 63.80 -5.27
CA ASP A 803 20.52 63.65 -3.88
C ASP A 803 21.08 62.37 -3.25
N ASP A 804 20.65 61.22 -3.77
CA ASP A 804 21.24 59.90 -3.52
C ASP A 804 22.32 59.62 -4.58
N PHE A 805 23.51 59.17 -4.19
CA PHE A 805 24.63 59.00 -5.12
C PHE A 805 25.60 57.88 -4.76
N THR A 806 26.39 57.48 -5.76
CA THR A 806 27.64 56.72 -5.57
C THR A 806 28.75 57.32 -6.41
N ILE A 807 29.93 57.49 -5.83
CA ILE A 807 31.18 57.73 -6.56
C ILE A 807 32.15 56.60 -6.22
N SER A 808 32.72 55.92 -7.21
CA SER A 808 33.59 54.75 -7.03
C SER A 808 34.75 54.73 -8.03
N THR A 809 35.93 54.28 -7.62
CA THR A 809 37.13 54.24 -8.46
C THR A 809 38.20 53.32 -7.85
N TRP A 810 39.09 52.78 -8.69
CA TRP A 810 40.33 52.15 -8.25
C TRP A 810 41.46 53.19 -8.18
N VAL A 811 42.23 53.17 -7.08
CA VAL A 811 43.37 54.07 -6.87
C VAL A 811 44.61 53.29 -6.44
N LYS A 812 45.77 53.64 -6.99
CA LYS A 812 47.09 53.12 -6.60
C LYS A 812 48.01 54.30 -6.30
N LEU A 813 48.25 54.52 -5.01
CA LEU A 813 49.09 55.60 -4.48
C LEU A 813 50.56 55.22 -4.63
N ASP A 814 51.40 56.06 -5.22
CA ASP A 814 52.84 55.81 -5.33
C ASP A 814 53.65 56.60 -4.27
N SER A 815 53.15 57.76 -3.84
CA SER A 815 53.45 58.34 -2.52
C SER A 815 52.17 58.73 -1.76
N LEU A 816 52.28 59.34 -0.58
CA LEU A 816 51.12 59.65 0.28
C LEU A 816 51.43 60.73 1.34
N ASP A 817 51.18 61.98 1.01
CA ASP A 817 51.16 63.12 1.92
C ASP A 817 49.75 63.38 2.50
N ASN A 818 49.63 64.36 3.41
CA ASN A 818 48.31 64.76 3.93
C ASN A 818 47.57 65.67 2.95
N TRP A 819 46.27 65.43 2.79
CA TRP A 819 45.31 66.26 2.02
C TRP A 819 45.43 66.24 0.49
N GLU A 820 46.15 65.28 -0.07
CA GLU A 820 45.97 64.85 -1.47
C GLU A 820 44.51 64.48 -1.75
N ARG A 821 44.05 64.58 -3.00
CA ARG A 821 42.65 64.31 -3.37
C ARG A 821 42.56 63.25 -4.47
N VAL A 822 41.70 62.26 -4.28
CA VAL A 822 41.22 61.40 -5.38
C VAL A 822 40.29 62.21 -6.26
N PHE A 823 39.29 62.87 -5.64
CA PHE A 823 38.45 63.89 -6.26
C PHE A 823 38.20 65.06 -5.30
N ASP A 824 37.96 66.24 -5.87
CA ASP A 824 37.55 67.46 -5.18
C ASP A 824 36.64 68.27 -6.12
N PHE A 825 35.36 68.39 -5.78
CA PHE A 825 34.30 68.97 -6.60
C PHE A 825 33.65 70.14 -5.86
N GLY A 826 33.61 71.34 -6.46
CA GLY A 826 33.10 72.54 -5.81
C GLY A 826 33.32 73.82 -6.62
N ASP A 827 33.54 74.94 -5.94
CA ASP A 827 33.86 76.23 -6.57
C ASP A 827 35.12 76.89 -5.97
N ASP A 828 35.22 76.84 -4.64
CA ASP A 828 36.34 77.36 -3.87
C ASP A 828 36.46 76.65 -2.52
N THR A 829 37.40 77.09 -1.69
CA THR A 829 37.64 76.58 -0.33
C THR A 829 36.47 76.76 0.67
N SER A 830 35.31 77.25 0.23
CA SER A 830 34.08 77.43 1.00
C SER A 830 32.88 76.58 0.53
N ASN A 831 32.87 76.08 -0.71
CA ASN A 831 31.82 75.23 -1.29
C ASN A 831 32.46 74.01 -1.97
N TYR A 832 32.44 72.83 -1.34
CA TYR A 832 33.08 71.62 -1.89
C TYR A 832 32.59 70.28 -1.30
N MET A 833 32.82 69.21 -2.05
CA MET A 833 32.95 67.83 -1.59
C MET A 833 34.28 67.22 -2.05
N PHE A 834 34.92 66.39 -1.23
CA PHE A 834 36.17 65.71 -1.60
C PHE A 834 36.27 64.29 -1.06
N LEU A 835 37.16 63.51 -1.67
CA LEU A 835 37.73 62.29 -1.11
C LEU A 835 39.26 62.43 -1.04
N THR A 836 39.83 62.37 0.16
CA THR A 836 41.29 62.32 0.38
C THR A 836 41.72 60.89 0.76
N PRO A 837 42.86 60.38 0.26
CA PRO A 837 43.44 59.12 0.75
C PRO A 837 44.01 59.23 2.18
N GLN A 838 44.41 60.44 2.61
CA GLN A 838 44.93 60.69 3.95
C GLN A 838 44.60 62.11 4.46
N ALA A 839 43.58 62.18 5.31
CA ALA A 839 43.38 63.33 6.20
C ALA A 839 44.42 63.34 7.34
N SER A 840 44.45 64.42 8.13
CA SER A 840 45.33 64.56 9.31
C SER A 840 45.12 63.50 10.42
N THR A 841 44.12 62.63 10.27
CA THR A 841 43.88 61.41 11.06
C THR A 841 44.76 60.22 10.64
N GLY A 842 45.53 60.34 9.56
CA GLY A 842 46.33 59.26 8.97
C GLY A 842 45.49 58.23 8.20
N ARG A 843 44.31 58.63 7.69
CA ARG A 843 43.33 57.75 7.05
C ARG A 843 42.50 58.47 5.98
N PRO A 844 41.88 57.74 5.03
CA PRO A 844 40.95 58.30 4.07
C PRO A 844 39.75 58.99 4.71
N ARG A 845 39.30 60.07 4.07
CA ARG A 845 38.11 60.83 4.47
C ARG A 845 37.34 61.29 3.25
N PHE A 846 36.04 61.05 3.25
CA PHE A 846 35.09 61.84 2.46
C PHE A 846 34.59 63.03 3.29
N ALA A 847 34.39 64.20 2.66
CA ALA A 847 33.79 65.37 3.29
C ALA A 847 32.94 66.18 2.30
N ILE A 848 31.93 66.88 2.80
CA ILE A 848 31.14 67.87 2.06
C ILE A 848 30.82 69.09 2.94
N ARG A 849 30.79 70.29 2.34
CA ARG A 849 30.42 71.55 2.98
C ARG A 849 29.86 72.56 1.98
N THR A 850 29.15 73.55 2.51
CA THR A 850 28.71 74.74 1.77
C THR A 850 29.22 76.02 2.46
N PRO A 851 28.97 77.23 1.92
CA PRO A 851 29.24 78.48 2.63
C PRO A 851 28.39 78.64 3.91
N SER A 852 27.28 77.91 4.02
CA SER A 852 26.30 78.00 5.12
C SER A 852 26.46 76.88 6.17
N ILE A 853 26.98 75.72 5.79
CA ILE A 853 27.11 74.53 6.66
C ILE A 853 28.56 74.01 6.58
N GLY A 854 29.21 73.88 7.74
CA GLY A 854 30.58 73.37 7.85
C GLY A 854 30.70 71.88 7.54
N GLU A 855 31.95 71.39 7.41
CA GLU A 855 32.26 70.03 6.95
C GLU A 855 31.48 68.93 7.68
N GLN A 856 30.72 68.16 6.90
CA GLN A 856 30.16 66.87 7.28
C GLN A 856 31.08 65.78 6.70
N VAL A 857 31.59 64.90 7.57
CA VAL A 857 32.70 64.00 7.23
C VAL A 857 32.33 62.52 7.40
N VAL A 858 33.00 61.67 6.63
CA VAL A 858 33.06 60.22 6.82
C VAL A 858 34.53 59.80 6.85
N ASP A 859 35.07 59.53 8.05
CA ASP A 859 36.42 58.99 8.25
C ASP A 859 36.43 57.47 8.08
N SER A 860 37.48 56.94 7.46
CA SER A 860 37.74 55.49 7.37
C SER A 860 38.28 54.93 8.71
N SER A 861 37.93 53.67 9.00
CA SER A 861 38.51 52.87 10.08
C SER A 861 39.90 52.30 9.76
N VAL A 862 40.34 52.34 8.50
CA VAL A 862 41.63 51.80 8.01
C VAL A 862 42.35 52.82 7.11
N ALA A 863 43.67 52.77 7.04
CA ALA A 863 44.47 53.56 6.09
C ALA A 863 44.53 52.89 4.69
N MET A 864 44.85 53.65 3.65
CA MET A 864 45.13 53.10 2.31
C MET A 864 46.61 52.66 2.18
N PRO A 865 46.90 51.58 1.45
CA PRO A 865 48.28 51.13 1.18
C PRO A 865 48.91 51.87 -0.01
N ILE A 866 50.20 52.22 0.12
CA ILE A 866 51.04 52.66 -0.99
C ILE A 866 51.42 51.45 -1.86
N GLY A 867 51.54 51.66 -3.17
CA GLY A 867 51.99 50.70 -4.18
C GLY A 867 50.97 49.60 -4.51
N ARG A 868 49.69 49.77 -4.16
CA ARG A 868 48.64 48.76 -4.38
C ARG A 868 47.33 49.37 -4.85
N TRP A 869 46.76 48.79 -5.91
CA TRP A 869 45.40 49.05 -6.33
C TRP A 869 44.41 48.81 -5.19
N THR A 870 43.60 49.82 -4.91
CA THR A 870 42.61 49.85 -3.84
C THR A 870 41.30 50.43 -4.39
N HIS A 871 40.21 49.67 -4.36
CA HIS A 871 38.89 50.18 -4.73
C HIS A 871 38.36 51.06 -3.60
N VAL A 872 37.94 52.28 -3.91
CA VAL A 872 37.33 53.21 -2.95
C VAL A 872 36.00 53.69 -3.49
N ALA A 873 34.96 53.63 -2.65
CA ALA A 873 33.64 54.13 -3.01
C ALA A 873 33.00 54.92 -1.86
N VAL A 874 32.28 55.98 -2.22
CA VAL A 874 31.40 56.75 -1.34
C VAL A 874 29.97 56.53 -1.83
N THR A 875 29.08 56.04 -0.98
CA THR A 875 27.63 56.02 -1.25
C THR A 875 26.92 56.93 -0.26
N GLN A 876 25.89 57.65 -0.69
CA GLN A 876 24.96 58.35 0.20
C GLN A 876 23.53 58.06 -0.21
N SER A 877 22.73 57.60 0.75
CA SER A 877 21.28 57.49 0.60
C SER A 877 20.59 58.27 1.72
N GLY A 878 19.80 59.28 1.35
CA GLY A 878 19.27 60.30 2.23
C GLY A 878 20.36 60.89 3.13
N GLY A 879 20.10 60.88 4.45
CA GLY A 879 21.05 61.37 5.47
C GLY A 879 22.18 60.41 5.86
N VAL A 880 22.42 59.31 5.13
CA VAL A 880 23.42 58.29 5.49
C VAL A 880 24.48 58.11 4.39
N ALA A 881 25.64 58.73 4.59
CA ALA A 881 26.84 58.52 3.79
C ALA A 881 27.73 57.40 4.35
N ARG A 882 28.39 56.65 3.46
CA ARG A 882 29.24 55.49 3.75
C ARG A 882 30.50 55.54 2.88
N LEU A 883 31.63 55.16 3.46
CA LEU A 883 32.93 55.06 2.78
C LEU A 883 33.39 53.61 2.80
N TYR A 884 33.72 53.07 1.62
CA TYR A 884 34.12 51.68 1.41
C TYR A 884 35.57 51.61 0.93
N ILE A 885 36.30 50.58 1.36
CA ILE A 885 37.67 50.27 0.92
C ILE A 885 37.72 48.78 0.57
N ASN A 886 38.08 48.46 -0.67
CA ASN A 886 38.04 47.12 -1.26
C ASN A 886 36.68 46.43 -1.00
N GLY A 887 35.59 47.08 -1.42
CA GLY A 887 34.22 46.56 -1.34
C GLY A 887 33.57 46.59 0.05
N VAL A 888 34.37 46.65 1.12
CA VAL A 888 33.86 46.60 2.50
C VAL A 888 33.70 48.00 3.08
N MET A 889 32.56 48.27 3.73
CA MET A 889 32.33 49.54 4.44
C MET A 889 33.34 49.73 5.57
N ARG A 890 34.05 50.87 5.55
CA ARG A 890 35.06 51.26 6.56
C ARG A 890 34.74 52.56 7.30
N GLY A 891 33.86 53.41 6.77
CA GLY A 891 33.35 54.60 7.45
C GLY A 891 31.85 54.78 7.21
N THR A 892 31.16 55.47 8.12
CA THR A 892 29.75 55.86 7.95
C THR A 892 29.43 57.11 8.76
N ASN A 893 28.54 57.95 8.23
CA ASN A 893 27.91 59.06 8.94
C ASN A 893 26.41 59.03 8.63
N ALA A 894 25.59 58.78 9.66
CA ALA A 894 24.14 58.67 9.57
C ALA A 894 23.41 59.99 9.94
N SER A 895 24.12 61.11 9.90
CA SER A 895 23.62 62.45 10.21
C SER A 895 24.06 63.48 9.16
N MET A 896 24.17 63.04 7.91
CA MET A 896 24.37 63.94 6.78
C MET A 896 23.10 64.76 6.56
N THR A 897 23.26 66.05 6.28
CA THR A 897 22.19 66.98 5.90
C THR A 897 22.55 67.79 4.65
N LEU A 898 23.63 67.40 3.97
CA LEU A 898 24.06 67.92 2.68
C LEU A 898 24.07 66.78 1.68
N THR A 899 23.58 67.03 0.47
CA THR A 899 23.82 66.20 -0.72
C THR A 899 24.73 66.96 -1.70
N PRO A 900 25.32 66.32 -2.72
CA PRO A 900 26.07 67.05 -3.74
C PRO A 900 25.24 68.11 -4.48
N ALA A 901 23.92 67.92 -4.60
CA ALA A 901 23.02 68.93 -5.15
C ALA A 901 23.01 70.25 -4.34
N ASP A 902 23.26 70.23 -3.03
CA ASP A 902 23.40 71.45 -2.20
C ASP A 902 24.62 72.32 -2.57
N LEU A 903 25.59 71.77 -3.32
CA LEU A 903 26.72 72.54 -3.87
C LEU A 903 26.30 73.41 -5.06
N GLY A 904 25.23 73.02 -5.77
CA GLY A 904 24.75 73.67 -6.99
C GLY A 904 25.60 73.39 -8.22
N GLU A 905 25.61 74.33 -9.17
CA GLU A 905 26.35 74.24 -10.44
C GLU A 905 27.86 74.46 -10.25
N THR A 906 28.54 73.45 -9.70
CA THR A 906 29.97 73.52 -9.35
C THR A 906 30.88 73.79 -10.55
N SER A 907 31.86 74.67 -10.36
CA SER A 907 32.74 75.20 -11.42
C SER A 907 34.20 74.71 -11.37
N ALA A 908 34.59 74.03 -10.30
CA ALA A 908 35.93 73.52 -10.04
C ALA A 908 35.88 72.03 -9.64
N ASN A 909 35.74 71.16 -10.65
CA ASN A 909 35.59 69.72 -10.47
C ASN A 909 36.85 68.96 -10.92
N TYR A 910 37.62 68.42 -9.99
CA TYR A 910 38.93 67.80 -10.26
C TYR A 910 39.04 66.34 -9.83
N LEU A 911 39.86 65.56 -10.56
CA LEU A 911 40.49 64.34 -10.07
C LEU A 911 41.99 64.60 -9.83
N GLY A 912 42.54 64.15 -8.71
CA GLY A 912 43.98 64.27 -8.39
C GLY A 912 44.44 65.60 -7.77
N LYS A 913 43.56 66.58 -7.55
CA LYS A 913 43.93 67.95 -7.13
C LYS A 913 43.00 68.52 -6.07
N SER A 914 43.57 69.27 -5.12
CA SER A 914 42.85 70.05 -4.12
C SER A 914 42.44 71.45 -4.61
N GLN A 915 41.30 71.94 -4.13
CA GLN A 915 40.91 73.35 -4.22
C GLN A 915 41.69 74.24 -3.23
N TRP A 916 42.30 73.65 -2.21
CA TRP A 916 43.29 74.28 -1.34
C TRP A 916 44.71 74.15 -1.92
N PRO A 917 45.70 74.92 -1.45
CA PRO A 917 47.12 74.75 -1.82
C PRO A 917 47.77 73.55 -1.10
N ASP A 918 47.11 72.39 -1.13
CA ASP A 918 47.61 71.10 -0.65
C ASP A 918 48.48 70.43 -1.74
N PRO A 919 49.17 69.32 -1.43
CA PRO A 919 49.78 68.45 -2.45
C PRO A 919 48.75 67.93 -3.48
N ALA A 920 49.21 67.77 -4.72
CA ALA A 920 48.49 67.02 -5.75
C ALA A 920 48.74 65.51 -5.55
N LEU A 921 47.85 64.67 -6.08
CA LEU A 921 47.98 63.21 -6.00
C LEU A 921 49.21 62.74 -6.79
N ASP A 922 49.91 61.75 -6.23
CA ASP A 922 51.05 61.06 -6.81
C ASP A 922 50.75 59.55 -6.88
N GLY A 923 50.21 59.12 -8.02
CA GLY A 923 49.67 57.77 -8.24
C GLY A 923 48.57 57.72 -9.29
N ALA A 924 48.07 56.50 -9.57
CA ALA A 924 47.14 56.23 -10.66
C ALA A 924 45.68 56.09 -10.22
N ILE A 925 44.76 56.51 -11.11
CA ILE A 925 43.30 56.44 -11.00
C ILE A 925 42.73 55.62 -12.17
N ASP A 926 41.79 54.74 -11.88
CA ASP A 926 41.19 53.79 -12.82
C ASP A 926 39.67 53.66 -12.56
N GLU A 927 38.89 53.46 -13.61
CA GLU A 927 37.48 53.03 -13.57
C GLU A 927 36.57 53.89 -12.66
N PHE A 928 36.72 55.21 -12.80
CA PHE A 928 36.01 56.22 -12.04
C PHE A 928 34.56 56.37 -12.53
N ARG A 929 33.60 56.15 -11.64
CA ARG A 929 32.16 56.17 -11.94
C ARG A 929 31.38 57.10 -11.03
N ILE A 930 30.36 57.75 -11.59
CA ILE A 930 29.34 58.52 -10.88
C ILE A 930 27.96 57.91 -11.19
N TYR A 931 27.23 57.54 -10.14
CA TYR A 931 25.87 56.99 -10.19
C TYR A 931 24.89 57.97 -9.55
N GLY A 932 23.75 58.22 -10.21
CA GLY A 932 22.61 58.99 -9.68
C GLY A 932 21.75 58.23 -8.68
N HIS A 933 22.34 57.31 -7.93
CA HIS A 933 21.71 56.56 -6.84
C HIS A 933 22.78 55.93 -5.93
N ALA A 934 22.39 55.57 -4.71
CA ALA A 934 23.23 54.81 -3.80
C ALA A 934 23.24 53.31 -4.18
N LEU A 935 24.43 52.77 -4.45
CA LEU A 935 24.64 51.34 -4.57
C LEU A 935 24.59 50.65 -3.19
N SER A 936 24.09 49.43 -3.17
CA SER A 936 24.13 48.54 -2.01
C SER A 936 25.57 48.12 -1.67
N GLY A 937 25.79 47.63 -0.45
CA GLY A 937 27.09 47.07 -0.07
C GLY A 937 27.52 45.87 -0.92
N SER A 938 26.56 45.11 -1.46
CA SER A 938 26.79 44.02 -2.41
C SER A 938 27.28 44.52 -3.76
N GLU A 939 26.64 45.54 -4.34
CA GLU A 939 27.06 46.13 -5.63
C GLU A 939 28.44 46.81 -5.52
N VAL A 940 28.69 47.54 -4.43
CA VAL A 940 30.03 48.11 -4.14
C VAL A 940 31.09 47.03 -3.92
N SER A 941 30.71 45.85 -3.42
CA SER A 941 31.60 44.69 -3.30
C SER A 941 31.83 43.97 -4.63
N ALA A 942 30.87 43.99 -5.56
CA ALA A 942 31.06 43.47 -6.91
C ALA A 942 32.06 44.34 -7.69
N LEU A 943 31.94 45.67 -7.64
CA LEU A 943 32.90 46.62 -8.23
C LEU A 943 34.35 46.49 -7.68
N ALA A 944 34.51 45.86 -6.52
CA ALA A 944 35.80 45.62 -5.88
C ALA A 944 36.46 44.27 -6.26
N SER A 945 35.79 43.43 -7.03
CA SER A 945 36.20 42.07 -7.37
C SER A 945 36.37 41.90 -8.88
N PRO A 946 37.42 41.20 -9.36
CA PRO A 946 37.45 40.77 -10.75
C PRO A 946 36.41 39.65 -10.98
N PRO A 947 35.94 39.44 -12.22
CA PRO A 947 35.28 38.20 -12.59
C PRO A 947 36.26 37.02 -12.49
N VAL A 948 35.75 35.85 -12.11
CA VAL A 948 36.50 34.58 -11.97
C VAL A 948 35.71 33.49 -12.68
N LEU A 949 36.38 32.53 -13.32
CA LEU A 949 35.70 31.38 -13.91
C LEU A 949 35.28 30.36 -12.83
N PRO A 950 34.08 29.76 -12.93
CA PRO A 950 33.78 28.57 -12.14
C PRO A 950 34.80 27.46 -12.45
N GLY A 951 35.45 26.92 -11.41
CA GLY A 951 36.50 25.90 -11.57
C GLY A 951 37.94 26.43 -11.66
N ASP A 952 38.15 27.74 -11.84
CA ASP A 952 39.47 28.39 -11.70
C ASP A 952 39.77 28.57 -10.20
N TYR A 953 40.40 27.54 -9.62
CA TYR A 953 40.75 27.47 -8.19
C TYR A 953 42.10 28.10 -7.88
N ASN A 954 42.94 28.31 -8.89
CA ASN A 954 44.25 28.94 -8.74
C ASN A 954 44.22 30.46 -8.97
N GLY A 955 43.27 30.95 -9.76
CA GLY A 955 43.00 32.36 -10.05
C GLY A 955 43.76 32.94 -11.25
N ASP A 956 44.24 32.10 -12.18
CA ASP A 956 45.00 32.54 -13.36
C ASP A 956 44.15 32.70 -14.64
N SER A 957 42.82 32.64 -14.51
CA SER A 957 41.83 32.89 -15.56
C SER A 957 41.75 31.83 -16.67
N LEU A 958 42.27 30.63 -16.38
CA LEU A 958 42.21 29.41 -17.18
C LEU A 958 41.82 28.24 -16.26
N VAL A 959 40.86 27.41 -16.64
CA VAL A 959 40.52 26.19 -15.88
C VAL A 959 41.34 25.01 -16.42
N ASP A 960 42.42 24.59 -15.74
CA ASP A 960 43.28 23.49 -16.19
C ASP A 960 43.65 22.44 -15.11
N ALA A 961 44.70 21.64 -15.37
CA ALA A 961 45.17 20.58 -14.48
C ALA A 961 45.86 21.09 -13.19
N ALA A 962 46.20 22.38 -13.11
CA ALA A 962 46.62 23.07 -11.91
C ALA A 962 45.47 23.15 -10.90
N ASP A 963 44.29 23.58 -11.33
CA ASP A 963 43.07 23.64 -10.51
C ASP A 963 42.64 22.26 -10.04
N TYR A 964 42.72 21.25 -10.92
CA TYR A 964 42.50 19.87 -10.52
C TYR A 964 43.45 19.41 -9.41
N SER A 965 44.68 19.93 -9.39
CA SER A 965 45.65 19.59 -8.36
C SER A 965 45.33 20.28 -7.03
N LEU A 966 44.85 21.53 -7.03
CA LEU A 966 44.32 22.19 -5.84
C LEU A 966 43.07 21.48 -5.31
N TYR A 967 42.15 21.13 -6.19
CA TYR A 967 40.96 20.34 -5.88
C TYR A 967 41.30 19.00 -5.24
N ARG A 968 42.12 18.18 -5.92
CA ARG A 968 42.53 16.85 -5.46
C ARG A 968 43.21 16.90 -4.09
N ASP A 969 44.07 17.89 -3.87
CA ASP A 969 44.86 18.00 -2.64
C ASP A 969 44.07 18.63 -1.48
N ALA A 970 42.96 19.30 -1.76
CA ALA A 970 42.00 19.83 -0.78
C ALA A 970 40.78 18.92 -0.52
N LYS A 971 40.55 17.87 -1.33
CA LYS A 971 39.33 17.04 -1.25
C LYS A 971 39.11 16.43 0.15
N GLY A 972 37.91 16.64 0.68
CA GLY A 972 37.50 16.26 2.03
C GLY A 972 37.76 17.32 3.11
N ALA A 973 38.37 18.46 2.76
CA ALA A 973 38.48 19.60 3.65
C ALA A 973 37.12 20.29 3.89
N SER A 974 37.05 21.04 4.98
CA SER A 974 36.02 22.07 5.18
C SER A 974 36.73 23.42 5.26
N VAL A 975 36.24 24.38 4.49
CA VAL A 975 36.91 25.65 4.16
C VAL A 975 35.93 26.82 4.33
N LEU A 976 36.29 28.02 3.88
CA LEU A 976 35.30 29.08 3.70
C LEU A 976 34.63 28.92 2.32
N PRO A 977 33.32 29.19 2.17
CA PRO A 977 32.65 29.26 0.88
C PRO A 977 33.46 29.99 -0.18
N TYR A 978 33.60 29.40 -1.36
CA TYR A 978 34.39 29.92 -2.48
C TYR A 978 35.88 30.13 -2.16
N SER A 979 36.50 29.19 -1.43
CA SER A 979 37.95 29.23 -1.14
C SER A 979 38.63 27.87 -1.25
N SER A 980 39.94 27.87 -1.49
CA SER A 980 40.72 26.68 -1.86
C SER A 980 40.22 26.05 -3.15
N ALA A 981 39.29 25.09 -3.07
CA ALA A 981 38.66 24.44 -4.23
C ALA A 981 37.19 24.10 -3.95
N ASP A 982 36.57 24.83 -3.02
CA ASP A 982 35.12 24.91 -2.82
C ASP A 982 34.59 25.81 -3.94
N GLY A 983 34.04 25.20 -4.97
CA GLY A 983 33.48 25.88 -6.15
C GLY A 983 31.96 26.05 -6.08
N ASN A 984 31.27 25.18 -5.33
CA ASN A 984 29.82 25.24 -5.16
C ASN A 984 29.37 26.24 -4.06
N GLY A 985 30.27 26.68 -3.18
CA GLY A 985 30.01 27.62 -2.09
C GLY A 985 29.50 26.99 -0.78
N ASP A 986 29.52 25.67 -0.61
CA ASP A 986 28.89 24.98 0.54
C ASP A 986 29.75 24.94 1.82
N GLY A 987 31.04 25.27 1.72
CA GLY A 987 32.01 25.20 2.82
C GLY A 987 32.84 23.92 2.84
N ARG A 988 32.77 23.06 1.81
CA ARG A 988 33.56 21.83 1.64
C ARG A 988 34.21 21.75 0.26
N VAL A 989 35.06 20.73 0.10
CA VAL A 989 35.62 20.33 -1.19
C VAL A 989 35.30 18.85 -1.39
N ASP A 990 34.26 18.51 -2.16
CA ASP A 990 33.79 17.13 -2.34
C ASP A 990 33.73 16.65 -3.80
N SER A 991 32.84 15.73 -4.18
CA SER A 991 32.58 15.37 -5.58
C SER A 991 32.15 16.58 -6.42
N LEU A 992 31.25 17.42 -5.91
CA LEU A 992 30.55 18.45 -6.68
C LEU A 992 31.51 19.50 -7.25
N ASP A 993 32.53 19.91 -6.50
CA ASP A 993 33.58 20.83 -6.98
C ASP A 993 34.47 20.18 -8.04
N GLY A 994 34.76 18.89 -7.86
CA GLY A 994 35.49 18.09 -8.86
C GLY A 994 34.71 17.89 -10.15
N ASP A 995 33.39 18.00 -10.10
CA ASP A 995 32.48 17.97 -11.24
C ASP A 995 32.34 19.37 -11.87
N LEU A 996 32.28 20.44 -11.06
CA LEU A 996 32.32 21.85 -11.52
C LEU A 996 33.60 22.16 -12.31
N TRP A 997 34.77 21.83 -11.74
CA TRP A 997 36.05 21.96 -12.47
C TRP A 997 36.05 21.19 -13.79
N ARG A 998 35.43 20.01 -13.83
CA ARG A 998 35.40 19.16 -15.02
C ARG A 998 34.44 19.67 -16.10
N LEU A 999 33.37 20.34 -15.68
CA LEU A 999 32.40 21.00 -16.57
C LEU A 999 33.05 22.15 -17.33
N HIS A 1000 33.88 22.95 -16.64
CA HIS A 1000 34.54 24.15 -17.19
C HIS A 1000 35.98 23.91 -17.68
N TYR A 1001 36.49 22.67 -17.66
CA TYR A 1001 37.88 22.38 -18.01
C TYR A 1001 38.24 22.81 -19.45
N GLY A 1002 39.22 23.72 -19.56
CA GLY A 1002 39.64 24.35 -20.80
C GLY A 1002 38.96 25.69 -21.12
N GLU A 1003 38.08 26.20 -20.25
CA GLU A 1003 37.58 27.57 -20.34
C GLU A 1003 38.65 28.61 -19.99
N THR A 1004 38.58 29.78 -20.64
CA THR A 1004 39.45 30.93 -20.41
C THR A 1004 38.63 32.22 -20.47
N LEU A 1005 38.90 33.17 -19.56
CA LEU A 1005 38.35 34.53 -19.69
C LEU A 1005 39.04 35.21 -20.88
N ALA A 1006 38.32 35.31 -21.99
CA ALA A 1006 38.87 35.81 -23.24
C ALA A 1006 39.21 37.31 -23.16
N ALA A 1007 40.47 37.65 -23.45
CA ALA A 1007 40.86 39.04 -23.68
C ALA A 1007 40.08 39.62 -24.88
N SER A 1008 39.52 40.81 -24.71
CA SER A 1008 38.64 41.45 -25.69
C SER A 1008 39.30 41.58 -27.07
N PRO A 1009 38.67 41.11 -28.16
CA PRO A 1009 39.23 41.22 -29.50
C PRO A 1009 39.21 42.67 -30.00
N VAL A 1010 40.38 43.19 -30.38
CA VAL A 1010 40.52 44.53 -30.98
C VAL A 1010 39.64 44.65 -32.23
N ALA A 1011 38.75 45.65 -32.23
CA ALA A 1011 37.81 45.87 -33.33
C ALA A 1011 38.54 46.22 -34.65
N ALA A 1012 38.24 45.47 -35.72
CA ALA A 1012 38.72 45.70 -37.08
C ALA A 1012 37.53 45.75 -38.07
N PRO A 1013 37.63 46.50 -39.19
CA PRO A 1013 36.46 47.16 -39.76
C PRO A 1013 35.60 46.34 -40.74
N ILE A 1014 34.34 46.76 -40.80
CA ILE A 1014 33.28 46.41 -41.75
C ILE A 1014 33.72 46.27 -43.22
N ALA A 1015 33.26 45.20 -43.86
CA ALA A 1015 33.14 45.05 -45.31
C ALA A 1015 31.83 44.30 -45.65
N ALA A 1016 31.16 44.65 -46.74
CA ALA A 1016 29.80 44.19 -47.04
C ALA A 1016 29.67 43.50 -48.41
N SER A 1017 28.83 42.46 -48.49
CA SER A 1017 28.15 42.05 -49.74
C SER A 1017 26.98 41.10 -49.48
N ALA A 1018 25.87 41.32 -50.19
CA ALA A 1018 24.74 40.40 -50.38
C ALA A 1018 24.70 40.01 -51.90
N PRO A 1019 23.63 39.46 -52.52
CA PRO A 1019 22.34 38.94 -52.01
C PRO A 1019 21.89 37.61 -52.68
N THR A 1020 20.58 37.25 -52.55
CA THR A 1020 19.78 36.32 -53.41
C THR A 1020 20.15 34.83 -53.38
N THR A 1021 19.27 33.83 -53.57
CA THR A 1021 17.80 33.69 -53.87
C THR A 1021 17.36 32.28 -53.37
N SER A 1022 16.09 31.82 -53.29
CA SER A 1022 14.73 32.29 -53.64
C SER A 1022 13.66 31.39 -52.93
N ASP A 1023 12.37 31.68 -53.12
CA ASP A 1023 11.22 30.77 -53.36
C ASP A 1023 11.22 29.30 -52.84
N ALA A 1024 10.12 28.71 -52.33
CA ALA A 1024 8.76 29.19 -51.96
C ALA A 1024 7.91 28.03 -51.35
N VAL A 1025 6.67 28.33 -50.88
CA VAL A 1025 5.46 27.44 -50.92
C VAL A 1025 5.43 26.21 -49.96
N PHE A 1026 4.36 25.86 -49.20
CA PHE A 1026 3.03 26.45 -48.93
C PHE A 1026 2.33 25.75 -47.72
N ALA A 1027 1.52 26.49 -46.95
CA ALA A 1027 0.19 26.11 -46.39
C ALA A 1027 0.03 24.86 -45.45
N LEU A 1028 -1.06 24.68 -44.67
CA LEU A 1028 -2.37 25.37 -44.64
C LEU A 1028 -2.99 25.49 -43.22
N TYR A 1029 -3.87 26.48 -43.07
CA TYR A 1029 -4.83 26.76 -41.98
C TYR A 1029 -5.75 25.56 -41.61
N ALA A 1030 -6.37 25.41 -40.42
CA ALA A 1030 -6.90 26.33 -39.38
C ALA A 1030 -8.36 26.84 -39.61
N VAL A 1031 -8.94 27.53 -38.60
CA VAL A 1031 -10.34 28.01 -38.39
C VAL A 1031 -11.21 26.98 -37.64
N GLU A 1032 -11.71 27.12 -36.39
CA GLU A 1032 -12.36 28.18 -35.54
C GLU A 1032 -13.82 27.73 -35.18
N PRO A 1033 -14.46 28.15 -34.05
CA PRO A 1033 -14.84 29.57 -33.78
C PRO A 1033 -14.83 30.01 -32.30
N THR A 1034 -15.33 31.23 -32.04
CA THR A 1034 -15.43 31.88 -30.71
C THR A 1034 -16.82 32.52 -30.45
N SER A 1035 -16.99 33.13 -29.25
CA SER A 1035 -18.00 34.15 -28.82
C SER A 1035 -19.09 33.74 -27.80
N PHE A 1036 -19.77 34.75 -27.22
CA PHE A 1036 -20.17 34.79 -25.80
C PHE A 1036 -21.44 35.68 -25.57
N ASP A 1037 -22.24 35.35 -24.54
CA ASP A 1037 -23.28 36.12 -23.80
C ASP A 1037 -24.56 36.76 -24.44
N VAL A 1038 -25.70 36.45 -23.77
CA VAL A 1038 -26.81 37.30 -23.23
C VAL A 1038 -27.54 38.37 -24.09
N GLU A 1039 -28.88 38.24 -24.22
CA GLU A 1039 -29.86 39.28 -23.78
C GLU A 1039 -31.32 38.74 -23.62
N ASP A 1040 -32.28 39.63 -23.31
CA ASP A 1040 -33.59 39.37 -22.65
C ASP A 1040 -34.85 39.57 -23.56
N SER A 1041 -36.01 39.07 -23.08
CA SER A 1041 -37.33 39.76 -23.03
C SER A 1041 -38.58 39.07 -23.65
N ALA A 1042 -39.73 39.44 -23.06
CA ALA A 1042 -41.13 39.27 -23.48
C ALA A 1042 -41.90 37.95 -23.18
N ALA A 1043 -43.04 38.11 -22.49
CA ALA A 1043 -44.10 37.14 -22.17
C ALA A 1043 -45.40 37.55 -22.95
N PRO A 1044 -46.67 37.11 -22.63
CA PRO A 1044 -47.17 36.17 -21.59
C PRO A 1044 -48.34 35.23 -22.01
N THR A 1045 -48.81 34.32 -21.12
CA THR A 1045 -50.18 34.33 -20.51
C THR A 1045 -50.56 33.10 -19.64
N THR A 1046 -51.38 33.35 -18.60
CA THR A 1046 -52.34 32.44 -17.88
C THR A 1046 -51.85 31.19 -17.11
N GLU A 1047 -51.46 31.40 -15.83
CA GLU A 1047 -52.21 31.06 -14.58
C GLU A 1047 -53.50 30.19 -14.67
N PRO A 1048 -53.94 29.44 -13.62
CA PRO A 1048 -53.61 29.64 -12.18
C PRO A 1048 -53.39 28.40 -11.24
N LEU A 1049 -52.71 28.66 -10.09
CA LEU A 1049 -52.94 28.22 -8.67
C LEU A 1049 -53.59 26.83 -8.37
N GLY A 1050 -53.16 25.97 -7.43
CA GLY A 1050 -52.58 26.15 -6.07
C GLY A 1050 -53.61 25.71 -4.96
N PRO A 1051 -53.35 25.69 -3.63
CA PRO A 1051 -52.13 25.67 -2.77
C PRO A 1051 -52.25 24.52 -1.68
N PRO A 1052 -51.94 24.60 -0.33
CA PRO A 1052 -50.94 25.31 0.51
C PRO A 1052 -50.23 24.50 1.68
N ARG A 1053 -48.88 24.63 1.84
CA ARG A 1053 -48.13 24.81 3.14
C ARG A 1053 -48.13 23.67 4.23
N PRO A 1054 -47.59 23.86 5.47
CA PRO A 1054 -46.18 24.10 5.97
C PRO A 1054 -45.75 23.02 7.04
N VAL A 1055 -44.79 23.12 8.01
CA VAL A 1055 -43.91 24.14 8.69
C VAL A 1055 -42.63 23.49 9.30
N ASP A 1056 -41.62 24.33 9.61
CA ASP A 1056 -40.55 24.37 10.67
C ASP A 1056 -40.29 23.16 11.63
N ARG A 1057 -39.06 22.84 12.15
CA ARG A 1057 -38.06 23.69 12.87
C ARG A 1057 -36.63 23.11 13.12
N TYR A 1058 -35.61 24.00 13.08
CA TYR A 1058 -34.46 24.23 14.03
C TYR A 1058 -33.21 23.29 14.21
N LEU A 1059 -32.00 23.89 13.99
CA LEU A 1059 -30.68 23.80 14.73
C LEU A 1059 -29.89 22.45 14.79
N LEU A 1060 -28.55 22.35 14.97
CA LEU A 1060 -27.27 23.13 14.78
C LEU A 1060 -26.09 22.25 15.35
N LEU A 1061 -24.76 22.46 15.33
CA LEU A 1061 -23.67 23.32 14.76
C LEU A 1061 -22.35 22.46 14.92
N HIS A 1062 -21.33 22.35 14.05
CA HIS A 1062 -20.19 23.27 13.77
C HIS A 1062 -19.51 23.89 15.05
N LEU A 1063 -18.18 24.06 15.23
CA LEU A 1063 -16.96 23.75 14.43
C LEU A 1063 -15.67 23.88 15.31
N ALA A 1064 -14.55 23.27 14.88
CA ALA A 1064 -13.14 23.76 14.93
C ALA A 1064 -12.15 23.51 16.12
N ARG A 1065 -10.88 23.30 15.72
CA ARG A 1065 -9.57 23.37 16.45
C ARG A 1065 -9.23 22.17 17.37
N ASP A 1066 -7.95 21.78 17.53
CA ASP A 1066 -6.72 22.60 17.50
C ASP A 1066 -5.51 22.00 16.72
N LEU A 1067 -4.36 22.69 16.72
CA LEU A 1067 -3.15 22.38 15.92
C LEU A 1067 -1.84 22.53 16.76
N THR A 1068 -0.76 21.83 16.37
CA THR A 1068 0.68 22.08 16.70
C THR A 1068 1.36 21.21 17.79
N ALA A 1069 2.27 20.31 17.37
CA ALA A 1069 3.64 20.02 17.91
C ALA A 1069 4.10 18.61 17.42
N ARG A 1070 5.16 18.41 16.62
CA ARG A 1070 6.61 18.76 16.64
C ARG A 1070 7.52 17.69 17.26
N ARG A 1071 8.57 17.30 16.49
CA ARG A 1071 9.68 16.34 16.73
C ARG A 1071 9.32 14.86 16.47
N GLY A 1072 10.11 14.07 15.72
CA GLY A 1072 11.20 14.38 14.78
C GLY A 1072 12.40 13.39 14.80
N ALA A 1073 13.24 13.43 13.74
CA ALA A 1073 14.50 12.69 13.53
C ALA A 1073 14.36 11.17 13.22
N SER A 1074 15.27 10.47 12.52
CA SER A 1074 16.35 10.83 11.55
C SER A 1074 17.12 9.58 11.07
N HIS A 1075 17.78 9.63 9.90
CA HIS A 1075 18.78 8.65 9.39
C HIS A 1075 18.21 7.26 9.02
N ASP A 1076 18.58 6.66 7.87
CA ASP A 1076 19.86 6.00 7.48
C ASP A 1076 20.13 4.73 8.32
N ASP A 1077 20.66 3.63 7.77
CA ASP A 1077 21.72 3.57 6.76
C ASP A 1077 21.70 2.31 5.84
N SER A 1078 22.51 2.42 4.78
CA SER A 1078 23.02 1.49 3.75
C SER A 1078 22.74 -0.03 3.76
N GLY A 1079 22.66 -0.57 2.52
CA GLY A 1079 22.58 -2.01 2.23
C GLY A 1079 23.00 -2.41 0.80
N ARG A 1080 23.92 -1.67 0.16
CA ARG A 1080 24.46 -2.03 -1.17
C ARG A 1080 25.53 -3.13 -1.06
N GLU A 1081 25.35 -4.22 -1.80
CA GLU A 1081 26.43 -4.77 -2.64
C GLU A 1081 25.87 -5.14 -4.02
N ALA A 1082 26.70 -4.99 -5.05
CA ALA A 1082 26.42 -5.41 -6.41
C ALA A 1082 27.74 -5.84 -7.04
N ASP A 1083 27.73 -6.88 -7.88
CA ASP A 1083 28.73 -7.00 -8.93
C ASP A 1083 28.18 -7.73 -10.17
N GLN A 1084 28.94 -7.64 -11.25
CA GLN A 1084 28.58 -7.89 -12.64
C GLN A 1084 28.79 -9.39 -12.99
N SER A 1085 28.27 -9.95 -14.08
CA SER A 1085 28.68 -9.57 -15.43
C SER A 1085 28.14 -10.50 -16.53
N ALA A 1086 28.19 -10.00 -17.77
CA ALA A 1086 28.41 -10.75 -19.02
C ALA A 1086 27.42 -11.86 -19.45
N ALA A 1087 26.44 -11.44 -20.27
CA ALA A 1087 26.18 -11.92 -21.63
C ALA A 1087 26.32 -13.42 -22.00
N ASN A 1088 25.29 -13.94 -22.69
CA ASN A 1088 25.48 -14.62 -23.97
C ASN A 1088 24.24 -14.48 -24.88
N ASP A 1089 24.48 -14.46 -26.19
CA ASP A 1089 23.47 -14.43 -27.24
C ASP A 1089 22.82 -15.81 -27.51
N ALA A 1090 21.87 -15.80 -28.46
CA ALA A 1090 21.56 -16.85 -29.44
C ALA A 1090 20.28 -17.70 -29.26
N ALA A 1091 19.15 -17.02 -29.51
CA ALA A 1091 18.31 -17.25 -30.71
C ALA A 1091 17.65 -18.62 -31.02
N ALA A 1092 16.39 -18.50 -31.47
CA ALA A 1092 15.55 -19.45 -32.22
C ALA A 1092 15.03 -20.71 -31.48
N GLY A 1093 13.77 -21.12 -31.69
CA GLY A 1093 12.69 -20.39 -32.37
C GLY A 1093 11.53 -21.24 -32.88
N LEU A 1094 10.39 -20.56 -33.02
CA LEU A 1094 9.32 -20.73 -34.01
C LEU A 1094 8.45 -22.00 -34.03
N ASP A 1095 7.17 -21.71 -34.29
CA ASP A 1095 6.07 -22.49 -34.86
C ASP A 1095 5.61 -23.78 -34.12
N ASP A 1096 4.40 -23.92 -33.57
CA ASP A 1096 3.01 -23.54 -33.97
C ASP A 1096 2.25 -24.64 -34.76
N ASP A 1097 0.92 -24.53 -34.73
CA ASP A 1097 -0.10 -25.21 -35.55
C ASP A 1097 -0.45 -26.70 -35.29
N SER A 1098 -1.12 -26.92 -34.14
CA SER A 1098 -2.58 -27.20 -34.06
C SER A 1098 -3.26 -28.45 -34.68
N VAL A 1099 -4.55 -28.61 -34.28
CA VAL A 1099 -5.65 -29.41 -34.87
C VAL A 1099 -5.64 -30.96 -34.77
N SER A 1100 -6.48 -31.44 -33.85
CA SER A 1100 -7.06 -32.80 -33.70
C SER A 1100 -8.10 -33.12 -34.82
N PRO A 1101 -8.93 -34.19 -34.79
CA PRO A 1101 -8.96 -35.41 -33.95
C PRO A 1101 -9.13 -36.73 -34.74
N LEU A 1102 -9.16 -37.90 -34.05
CA LEU A 1102 -10.27 -38.90 -34.08
C LEU A 1102 -9.87 -40.31 -33.58
N VAL A 1103 -10.59 -40.77 -32.55
CA VAL A 1103 -11.05 -42.15 -32.28
C VAL A 1103 -10.22 -43.33 -32.79
N GLY A 1104 -9.51 -44.01 -31.87
CA GLY A 1104 -9.02 -45.38 -32.03
C GLY A 1104 -8.92 -46.08 -30.67
N THR A 1105 -9.42 -47.32 -30.53
CA THR A 1105 -9.49 -48.01 -29.24
C THR A 1105 -8.70 -49.33 -29.18
N ARG A 1106 -8.25 -49.64 -27.95
CA ARG A 1106 -7.79 -50.95 -27.41
C ARG A 1106 -6.34 -51.43 -27.64
N HIS A 1107 -5.70 -51.65 -26.48
CA HIS A 1107 -4.93 -52.84 -26.05
C HIS A 1107 -3.37 -52.87 -26.15
N TRP A 1108 -2.78 -52.60 -24.97
CA TRP A 1108 -1.83 -53.46 -24.21
C TRP A 1108 -0.39 -53.72 -24.68
N ARG A 1109 0.54 -53.49 -23.73
CA ARG A 1109 1.99 -53.83 -23.68
C ARG A 1109 2.88 -53.09 -24.70
N GLY A 1110 3.91 -52.33 -24.33
CA GLY A 1110 4.50 -52.03 -23.01
C GLY A 1110 6.04 -51.94 -23.09
N VAL A 1111 6.70 -51.63 -21.96
CA VAL A 1111 8.17 -51.62 -21.74
C VAL A 1111 8.93 -50.34 -22.18
N ARG A 1112 9.17 -49.46 -21.19
CA ARG A 1112 10.28 -48.45 -21.09
C ARG A 1112 10.21 -47.25 -22.06
N SER A 1113 10.72 -46.06 -21.72
CA SER A 1113 11.54 -45.63 -20.56
C SER A 1113 11.33 -44.15 -20.20
N ARG A 1114 11.64 -43.84 -18.92
CA ARG A 1114 11.43 -42.55 -18.24
C ARG A 1114 9.97 -42.32 -17.89
#